data_AF-A0A822X7J8-F1
#
_entry.id   AF-A0A822X7J8-F1
#
_cell.length_a   1.000
_cell.length_b   1.000
_cell.length_c   1.000
_cell.angle_alpha   90.00
_cell.angle_beta   90.00
_cell.angle_gamma   90.00
#
_symmetry.space_group_name_H-M   'P 1'
#
loop_
_entity.id
_entity.type
_entity.pdbx_description
1 polymer ?
#
loop_
_entity_poly.entity_id
_entity_poly.type
_entity_poly.pdbx_seq_one_letter_code
_entity_poly.pdbx_strand_id
1 'polypeptide(L)'
;MEAPFVIKFIETKWHDKQTLVSVSESEYSLKLEQTGNNAFSAHTTIYPKVDELRFAQLAIKTKQGDQSPPYIVMPNGDRKQLESITDPASNAVWWVEPAHWDAKQRVWRSEARRTAGQITFVIGNSTLKLDIDISEQTKSDLSRYLSDFKADLWELILDENSHITGDAKNSQVAAIGQEALSLVASILSNAQTILKKPKVELKEIQALKPAKEVRPVPRTFMEICTKGSRKHLTSRASEPSYNVPENQYVLYVVSSTLSIVKQLVKVAESKKSRFSGAIEKLNERLDSLKDYRIINRDLVVKDLERLKKRFDTEVINAELSEQLAKINVNLSRSYSEKGYLRLEKATGSENEWWAKIKLSQNDDWQQFEPDGYTIFNSRDHYASLFKAYSDYEIEAKIPLPLRRGKAVVLYPEYISRICVLPESRSIQREQENFTKLRDKGIALSKNDWQAKLTTDELAEQEKERATINKRLGYFATEHEKVGIVHKALEPKLKPFQQIEKEWRQCKVKSKSTFPNSMTFVQNPAYQAVHSGFKKLKEQIGLADEDILLSLEKIEAIGLVNMPLLYERWCLLQIIKVLTQAFRYQPEDNWKRKLIANIQGNEEQISIQFFNPSVSRAITLQYEPFLANGKRPDFVLDVEAITKSGNQISKRLVVDAKYYSAAYLKQRGGIGGVIHELYNGKDYSECQENSVFVLHPVLDAVEKVVSPQEWAKDSYLGELSMFDWEPARHQRQATNYGAVCANPMKSQRYLDEIQRMLGMFLQYGIEDNTSFRGASDDTHAVNFCVSCGSEKVVYVTKSMSSNNQKRWYRCNECTHFTVYTHCGTCNTRLIKNGEYWTYLSLMPMSSINIKCPNCESPV
;
A
#
# COMPACT_ATOMS: atom_id res chain seq x y z
N MET A 1 6.64 41.06 25.18
CA MET A 1 5.23 41.45 24.93
C MET A 1 4.40 40.18 25.03
N GLU A 2 3.24 40.23 25.70
CA GLU A 2 2.30 39.10 25.67
C GLU A 2 1.63 38.99 24.30
N ALA A 3 1.40 37.76 23.83
CA ALA A 3 0.65 37.52 22.61
C ALA A 3 -0.82 37.99 22.77
N PRO A 4 -1.42 38.62 21.73
CA PRO A 4 -2.79 39.12 21.78
C PRO A 4 -3.86 38.00 21.62
N PHE A 5 -3.44 36.74 21.58
CA PHE A 5 -4.31 35.58 21.47
C PHE A 5 -3.72 34.39 22.23
N VAL A 6 -4.58 33.41 22.50
CA VAL A 6 -4.23 32.12 23.09
C VAL A 6 -4.70 31.04 22.13
N ILE A 7 -3.89 30.00 21.94
CA ILE A 7 -4.25 28.83 21.16
C ILE A 7 -4.25 27.60 22.07
N LYS A 8 -5.34 26.84 22.06
CA LYS A 8 -5.56 25.67 22.89
C LYS A 8 -6.17 24.52 22.09
N PHE A 9 -6.10 23.33 22.67
CA PHE A 9 -6.98 22.25 22.25
C PHE A 9 -8.28 22.32 23.04
N ILE A 10 -9.40 22.13 22.35
CA ILE A 10 -10.71 22.01 22.99
C ILE A 10 -11.41 20.74 22.51
N GLU A 11 -12.34 20.23 23.30
CA GLU A 11 -13.31 19.22 22.89
C GLU A 11 -14.72 19.80 23.06
N THR A 12 -15.56 19.65 22.04
CA THR A 12 -16.93 20.16 22.07
C THR A 12 -17.91 19.02 22.12
N LYS A 13 -18.92 19.12 22.99
CA LYS A 13 -20.01 18.15 23.09
C LYS A 13 -21.29 18.79 22.61
N TRP A 14 -21.94 18.19 21.62
CA TRP A 14 -23.17 18.71 21.05
C TRP A 14 -24.34 17.77 21.28
N HIS A 15 -25.52 18.35 21.46
CA HIS A 15 -26.77 17.59 21.52
C HIS A 15 -27.29 17.29 20.10
N ASP A 16 -27.19 18.29 19.21
CA ASP A 16 -27.56 18.28 17.80
C ASP A 16 -26.70 19.30 17.03
N LYS A 17 -26.99 19.52 15.73
CA LYS A 17 -26.21 20.42 14.86
C LYS A 17 -26.11 21.86 15.36
N GLN A 18 -27.05 22.32 16.18
CA GLN A 18 -27.18 23.73 16.57
C GLN A 18 -26.92 23.95 18.07
N THR A 19 -27.03 22.90 18.89
CA THR A 19 -27.02 23.01 20.35
C THR A 19 -25.71 22.47 20.93
N LEU A 20 -24.82 23.38 21.30
CA LEU A 20 -23.60 23.07 22.04
C LEU A 20 -23.91 22.89 23.53
N VAL A 21 -23.42 21.78 24.11
CA VAL A 21 -23.66 21.41 25.51
C VAL A 21 -22.51 21.86 26.40
N SER A 22 -21.27 21.64 25.97
CA SER A 22 -20.09 21.98 26.76
C SER A 22 -18.84 22.09 25.90
N VAL A 23 -17.89 22.92 26.35
CA VAL A 23 -16.52 22.99 25.82
C VAL A 23 -15.56 22.58 26.92
N SER A 24 -14.77 21.53 26.68
CA SER A 24 -13.67 21.14 27.55
C SER A 24 -12.36 21.69 26.97
N GLU A 25 -11.56 22.39 27.77
CA GLU A 25 -10.28 22.95 27.33
C GLU A 25 -9.11 22.07 27.76
N SER A 26 -8.04 22.08 26.98
CA SER A 26 -6.75 21.54 27.43
C SER A 26 -6.20 22.35 28.60
N GLU A 27 -5.57 21.65 29.53
CA GLU A 27 -4.90 22.24 30.70
C GLU A 27 -3.85 23.27 30.26
N TYR A 28 -3.05 22.91 29.25
CA TYR A 28 -1.98 23.76 28.70
C TYR A 28 -2.39 24.40 27.37
N SER A 29 -1.91 25.64 27.15
CA SER A 29 -1.98 26.32 25.85
C SER A 29 -0.72 26.00 25.03
N LEU A 30 -0.79 26.06 23.70
CA LEU A 30 0.44 25.86 22.92
C LEU A 30 1.40 27.01 23.17
N LYS A 31 2.67 26.66 23.29
CA LYS A 31 3.76 27.61 23.47
C LYS A 31 3.91 28.44 22.18
N LEU A 32 3.82 29.77 22.33
CA LEU A 32 4.04 30.73 21.26
C LEU A 32 5.47 31.26 21.32
N GLU A 33 6.16 31.25 20.18
CA GLU A 33 7.48 31.85 20.00
C GLU A 33 7.36 33.08 19.10
N GLN A 34 7.97 34.20 19.49
CA GLN A 34 7.91 35.43 18.70
C GLN A 34 9.04 35.42 17.65
N THR A 35 8.66 35.48 16.37
CA THR A 35 9.61 35.45 15.24
C THR A 35 9.79 36.83 14.57
N GLY A 36 8.96 37.81 14.92
CA GLY A 36 9.06 39.19 14.44
C GLY A 36 8.04 40.12 15.08
N ASN A 37 7.89 41.34 14.54
CA ASN A 37 6.83 42.26 14.96
C ASN A 37 5.47 41.69 14.55
N ASN A 38 4.59 41.42 15.52
CA ASN A 38 3.29 40.77 15.32
C ASN A 38 3.35 39.44 14.55
N ALA A 39 4.48 38.73 14.60
CA ALA A 39 4.67 37.43 13.98
C ALA A 39 5.05 36.40 15.04
N PHE A 40 4.24 35.34 15.14
CA PHE A 40 4.36 34.27 16.12
C PHE A 40 4.49 32.93 15.40
N SER A 41 5.19 31.99 16.03
CA SER A 41 5.22 30.58 15.64
C SER A 41 4.76 29.70 16.79
N ALA A 42 4.14 28.57 16.46
CA ALA A 42 3.74 27.56 17.42
C ALA A 42 3.95 26.18 16.80
N HIS A 43 4.17 25.18 17.63
CA HIS A 43 4.42 23.81 17.19
C HIS A 43 3.40 22.85 17.81
N THR A 44 2.90 21.91 17.01
CA THR A 44 2.03 20.83 17.48
C THR A 44 2.17 19.60 16.61
N THR A 45 1.38 18.54 16.85
CA THR A 45 1.41 17.30 16.07
C THR A 45 0.03 16.93 15.54
N ILE A 46 -0.03 16.18 14.43
CA ILE A 46 -1.28 15.53 14.00
C ILE A 46 -1.70 14.50 15.06
N TYR A 47 -3.01 14.37 15.28
CA TYR A 47 -3.58 13.57 16.38
C TYR A 47 -2.89 13.83 17.73
N PRO A 48 -2.85 15.09 18.20
CA PRO A 48 -2.11 15.45 19.41
C PRO A 48 -2.69 14.72 20.62
N LYS A 49 -1.82 14.13 21.44
CA LYS A 49 -2.21 13.53 22.71
C LYS A 49 -2.44 14.68 23.70
N VAL A 50 -3.70 14.93 24.00
CA VAL A 50 -4.11 15.89 25.03
C VAL A 50 -4.79 15.08 26.12
N ASP A 51 -4.25 15.13 27.33
CA ASP A 51 -4.83 14.42 28.46
C ASP A 51 -6.28 14.89 28.68
N GLU A 52 -7.16 13.95 29.02
CA GLU A 52 -8.60 14.16 29.25
C GLU A 52 -9.48 14.52 28.02
N LEU A 53 -8.90 14.84 26.86
CA LEU A 53 -9.66 15.13 25.64
C LEU A 53 -9.63 13.96 24.65
N ARG A 54 -10.79 13.42 24.28
CA ARG A 54 -10.87 12.29 23.33
C ARG A 54 -10.80 12.75 21.87
N PHE A 55 -11.37 13.92 21.57
CA PHE A 55 -11.39 14.54 20.25
C PHE A 55 -10.91 16.00 20.29
N ALA A 56 -9.62 16.19 20.56
CA ALA A 56 -9.00 17.51 20.57
C ALA A 56 -9.07 18.21 19.19
N GLN A 57 -9.53 19.46 19.17
CA GLN A 57 -9.47 20.38 18.03
C GLN A 57 -8.75 21.68 18.41
N LEU A 58 -7.99 22.25 17.47
CA LEU A 58 -7.33 23.55 17.66
C LEU A 58 -8.36 24.68 17.70
N ALA A 59 -8.24 25.54 18.70
CA ALA A 59 -9.07 26.73 18.85
C ALA A 59 -8.24 27.95 19.26
N ILE A 60 -8.61 29.09 18.73
CA ILE A 60 -7.96 30.39 18.97
C ILE A 60 -8.92 31.28 19.77
N LYS A 61 -8.44 31.84 20.87
CA LYS A 61 -9.16 32.85 21.66
C LYS A 61 -8.39 34.17 21.60
N THR A 62 -9.02 35.25 21.15
CA THR A 62 -8.41 36.58 21.11
C THR A 62 -8.55 37.29 22.46
N LYS A 63 -7.52 38.04 22.88
CA LYS A 63 -7.57 38.89 24.08
C LYS A 63 -8.11 40.27 23.66
N GLN A 64 -9.36 40.58 24.04
CA GLN A 64 -10.07 41.87 23.94
C GLN A 64 -9.85 42.75 22.68
N GLY A 65 -10.93 42.98 21.90
CA GLY A 65 -11.08 44.16 21.04
C GLY A 65 -11.10 43.92 19.52
N ASP A 66 -10.51 42.83 19.02
CA ASP A 66 -10.57 42.47 17.60
C ASP A 66 -11.74 41.51 17.33
N GLN A 67 -12.82 42.03 16.74
CA GLN A 67 -13.98 41.25 16.28
C GLN A 67 -13.82 40.72 14.84
N SER A 68 -12.68 40.94 14.21
CA SER A 68 -12.45 40.40 12.86
C SER A 68 -12.25 38.88 12.94
N PRO A 69 -13.02 38.07 12.20
CA PRO A 69 -12.88 36.63 12.22
C PRO A 69 -11.48 36.26 11.72
N PRO A 70 -10.67 35.53 12.51
CA PRO A 70 -9.37 35.09 12.03
C PRO A 70 -9.55 34.17 10.82
N TYR A 71 -8.54 34.14 9.96
CA TYR A 71 -8.59 33.34 8.74
C TYR A 71 -7.27 32.64 8.46
N ILE A 72 -7.37 31.54 7.71
CA ILE A 72 -6.24 30.78 7.20
C ILE A 72 -5.89 31.29 5.81
N VAL A 73 -4.60 31.54 5.56
CA VAL A 73 -4.07 31.86 4.23
C VAL A 73 -3.83 30.55 3.48
N MET A 74 -4.56 30.36 2.37
CA MET A 74 -4.41 29.19 1.51
C MET A 74 -3.23 29.39 0.54
N PRO A 75 -2.61 28.32 0.00
CA PRO A 75 -1.40 28.41 -0.84
C PRO A 75 -1.63 29.14 -2.17
N ASN A 76 -2.88 29.15 -2.65
CA ASN A 76 -3.32 29.86 -3.85
C ASN A 76 -3.63 31.35 -3.60
N GLY A 77 -3.51 31.83 -2.35
CA GLY A 77 -3.84 33.19 -1.94
C GLY A 77 -5.28 33.39 -1.45
N ASP A 78 -6.11 32.35 -1.49
CA ASP A 78 -7.48 32.41 -0.96
C ASP A 78 -7.50 32.46 0.57
N ARG A 79 -8.63 32.90 1.13
CA ARG A 79 -8.82 33.07 2.58
C ARG A 79 -9.93 32.14 3.06
N LYS A 80 -9.62 31.27 4.03
CA LYS A 80 -10.63 30.41 4.70
C LYS A 80 -10.91 30.98 6.09
N GLN A 81 -12.11 31.53 6.30
CA GLN A 81 -12.51 32.12 7.60
C GLN A 81 -12.74 31.04 8.66
N LEU A 82 -12.40 31.35 9.92
CA LEU A 82 -12.72 30.51 11.08
C LEU A 82 -14.15 30.75 11.56
N GLU A 83 -14.76 29.73 12.17
CA GLU A 83 -16.09 29.79 12.78
C GLU A 83 -15.99 30.03 14.28
N SER A 84 -16.90 30.85 14.82
CA SER A 84 -16.97 31.14 16.25
C SER A 84 -17.85 30.13 16.98
N ILE A 85 -17.32 29.55 18.06
CA ILE A 85 -18.04 28.73 19.04
C ILE A 85 -18.05 29.48 20.36
N THR A 86 -19.22 29.60 20.99
CA THR A 86 -19.36 30.24 22.30
C THR A 86 -19.58 29.17 23.36
N ASP A 87 -18.67 29.07 24.33
CA ASP A 87 -18.82 28.13 25.44
C ASP A 87 -20.03 28.53 26.33
N PRO A 88 -21.06 27.66 26.50
CA PRO A 88 -22.24 27.98 27.30
C PRO A 88 -21.93 28.22 28.78
N ALA A 89 -20.84 27.64 29.30
CA ALA A 89 -20.48 27.76 30.71
C ALA A 89 -19.70 29.04 31.02
N SER A 90 -18.69 29.37 30.22
CA SER A 90 -17.81 30.53 30.46
C SER A 90 -18.12 31.78 29.63
N ASN A 91 -19.05 31.69 28.66
CA ASN A 91 -19.28 32.70 27.61
C ASN A 91 -18.01 33.07 26.81
N ALA A 92 -16.97 32.23 26.84
CA ALA A 92 -15.78 32.44 26.05
C ALA A 92 -16.04 32.14 24.57
N VAL A 93 -15.62 33.04 23.69
CA VAL A 93 -15.65 32.82 22.24
C VAL A 93 -14.33 32.20 21.78
N TRP A 94 -14.45 31.05 21.12
CA TRP A 94 -13.37 30.28 20.52
C TRP A 94 -13.53 30.26 19.00
N TRP A 95 -12.48 30.57 18.27
CA TRP A 95 -12.44 30.47 16.82
C TRP A 95 -11.84 29.14 16.41
N VAL A 96 -12.58 28.34 15.66
CA VAL A 96 -12.17 27.01 15.20
C VAL A 96 -12.21 26.92 13.68
N GLU A 97 -11.47 25.97 13.13
CA GLU A 97 -11.56 25.70 11.69
C GLU A 97 -12.97 25.19 11.33
N PRO A 98 -13.56 25.64 10.19
CA PRO A 98 -14.81 25.10 9.68
C PRO A 98 -14.79 23.58 9.62
N ALA A 99 -15.85 22.98 10.14
CA ALA A 99 -15.91 21.56 10.45
C ALA A 99 -17.08 20.86 9.74
N HIS A 100 -16.99 19.54 9.59
CA HIS A 100 -18.11 18.71 9.11
C HIS A 100 -18.85 18.07 10.29
N TRP A 101 -20.18 17.96 10.19
CA TRP A 101 -21.02 17.35 11.22
C TRP A 101 -20.99 15.81 11.19
N ASP A 102 -20.47 15.19 12.24
CA ASP A 102 -20.58 13.73 12.46
C ASP A 102 -21.87 13.40 13.22
N ALA A 103 -22.87 12.88 12.51
CA ALA A 103 -24.17 12.54 13.09
C ALA A 103 -24.12 11.37 14.09
N LYS A 104 -23.17 10.44 13.95
CA LYS A 104 -23.05 9.28 14.85
C LYS A 104 -22.50 9.71 16.21
N GLN A 105 -21.50 10.59 16.20
CA GLN A 105 -20.86 11.07 17.42
C GLN A 105 -21.41 12.40 17.93
N ARG A 106 -22.29 13.04 17.16
CA ARG A 106 -22.88 14.36 17.46
C ARG A 106 -21.80 15.39 17.77
N VAL A 107 -20.83 15.52 16.85
CA VAL A 107 -19.71 16.45 16.98
C VAL A 107 -19.37 17.08 15.64
N TRP A 108 -18.95 18.34 15.65
CA TRP A 108 -18.31 19.00 14.52
C TRP A 108 -16.83 18.59 14.48
N ARG A 109 -16.36 18.09 13.34
CA ARG A 109 -14.97 17.62 13.15
C ARG A 109 -14.22 18.54 12.17
N SER A 110 -13.13 19.14 12.63
CA SER A 110 -12.21 19.89 11.76
C SER A 110 -11.14 18.98 11.14
N GLU A 111 -10.59 19.43 10.01
CA GLU A 111 -9.51 18.75 9.28
C GLU A 111 -8.11 19.15 9.77
N ALA A 112 -7.98 20.22 10.56
CA ALA A 112 -6.72 20.72 11.12
C ALA A 112 -5.95 19.65 11.89
N ARG A 113 -6.64 18.78 12.62
CA ARG A 113 -6.02 17.66 13.37
C ARG A 113 -5.39 16.57 12.49
N ARG A 114 -5.72 16.55 11.19
CA ARG A 114 -5.22 15.63 10.16
C ARG A 114 -4.23 16.30 9.19
N THR A 115 -4.05 17.61 9.31
CA THR A 115 -3.22 18.39 8.42
C THR A 115 -1.84 18.54 9.03
N ALA A 116 -0.81 18.02 8.37
CA ALA A 116 0.58 18.27 8.76
C ALA A 116 1.21 19.31 7.83
N GLY A 117 2.22 20.02 8.32
CA GLY A 117 2.84 21.15 7.64
C GLY A 117 2.54 22.49 8.31
N GLN A 118 2.76 23.59 7.58
CA GLN A 118 2.73 24.93 8.16
C GLN A 118 1.42 25.66 7.81
N ILE A 119 0.56 25.86 8.79
CA ILE A 119 -0.66 26.69 8.64
C ILE A 119 -0.34 28.13 9.04
N THR A 120 -0.70 29.09 8.19
CA THR A 120 -0.59 30.51 8.53
C THR A 120 -1.97 31.07 8.87
N PHE A 121 -2.16 31.41 10.14
CA PHE A 121 -3.33 32.14 10.63
C PHE A 121 -3.05 33.64 10.62
N VAL A 122 -4.04 34.42 10.21
CA VAL A 122 -4.07 35.88 10.38
C VAL A 122 -5.12 36.19 11.43
N ILE A 123 -4.69 36.84 12.51
CA ILE A 123 -5.47 37.13 13.71
C ILE A 123 -5.34 38.64 13.99
N GLY A 124 -6.32 39.43 13.54
CA GLY A 124 -6.22 40.89 13.55
C GLY A 124 -4.96 41.36 12.81
N ASN A 125 -4.10 42.11 13.51
CA ASN A 125 -2.81 42.58 12.99
C ASN A 125 -1.64 41.60 13.21
N SER A 126 -1.91 40.40 13.71
CA SER A 126 -0.91 39.37 14.00
C SER A 126 -0.95 38.21 13.01
N THR A 127 0.21 37.63 12.76
CA THR A 127 0.37 36.40 11.97
C THR A 127 0.90 35.29 12.86
N LEU A 128 0.25 34.13 12.81
CA LEU A 128 0.69 32.94 13.52
C LEU A 128 1.02 31.85 12.49
N LYS A 129 2.27 31.38 12.51
CA LYS A 129 2.70 30.18 11.78
C LYS A 129 2.62 28.99 12.71
N LEU A 130 1.63 28.14 12.51
CA LEU A 130 1.50 26.88 13.23
C LEU A 130 2.19 25.78 12.43
N ASP A 131 3.28 25.26 12.94
CA ASP A 131 3.95 24.07 12.40
C ASP A 131 3.32 22.83 13.05
N ILE A 132 2.66 22.00 12.24
CA ILE A 132 2.03 20.75 12.67
C ILE A 132 2.90 19.57 12.19
N ASP A 133 3.63 18.98 13.12
CA ASP A 133 4.47 17.80 12.89
C ASP A 133 3.65 16.51 12.98
N ILE A 134 4.27 15.37 12.70
CA ILE A 134 3.67 14.06 12.96
C ILE A 134 4.32 13.55 14.23
N SER A 135 3.54 12.98 15.16
CA SER A 135 3.96 12.70 16.53
C SER A 135 5.23 11.84 16.70
N GLU A 136 5.77 11.30 15.60
CA GLU A 136 6.97 10.44 15.53
C GLU A 136 7.89 10.77 14.34
N GLN A 137 7.58 11.80 13.52
CA GLN A 137 8.31 12.11 12.28
C GLN A 137 8.68 13.60 12.20
N THR A 138 9.89 13.86 11.71
CA THR A 138 10.46 15.18 11.52
C THR A 138 9.87 15.88 10.29
N LYS A 139 9.93 17.23 10.23
CA LYS A 139 9.61 18.01 9.02
C LYS A 139 10.29 17.50 7.73
N SER A 140 11.48 16.89 7.86
CA SER A 140 12.18 16.21 6.76
C SER A 140 11.39 15.03 6.18
N ASP A 141 10.67 14.28 7.00
CA ASP A 141 9.93 13.10 6.59
C ASP A 141 8.70 13.48 5.76
N LEU A 142 7.96 14.51 6.17
CA LEU A 142 6.85 15.11 5.40
C LEU A 142 7.32 15.56 4.00
N SER A 143 8.44 16.27 3.98
CA SER A 143 9.05 16.76 2.75
C SER A 143 9.43 15.61 1.82
N ARG A 144 9.83 14.47 2.39
CA ARG A 144 10.16 13.25 1.66
C ARG A 144 8.92 12.51 1.14
N TYR A 145 7.83 12.36 1.91
CA TYR A 145 6.56 11.81 1.39
C TYR A 145 6.04 12.61 0.18
N LEU A 146 6.07 13.94 0.29
CA LEU A 146 5.61 14.83 -0.77
C LEU A 146 6.55 14.79 -1.98
N SER A 147 7.87 14.72 -1.75
CA SER A 147 8.85 14.57 -2.83
C SER A 147 8.69 13.24 -3.56
N ASP A 148 8.57 12.13 -2.83
CA ASP A 148 8.38 10.79 -3.38
C ASP A 148 7.06 10.72 -4.15
N PHE A 149 5.95 11.22 -3.60
CA PHE A 149 4.67 11.30 -4.31
C PHE A 149 4.78 12.09 -5.61
N LYS A 150 5.41 13.28 -5.59
CA LYS A 150 5.58 14.10 -6.80
C LYS A 150 6.46 13.38 -7.83
N ALA A 151 7.58 12.81 -7.41
CA ALA A 151 8.48 12.07 -8.29
C ALA A 151 7.80 10.85 -8.91
N ASP A 152 7.02 10.11 -8.12
CA ASP A 152 6.30 8.92 -8.56
C ASP A 152 5.19 9.24 -9.56
N LEU A 153 4.47 10.32 -9.32
CA LEU A 153 3.45 10.82 -10.26
C LEU A 153 4.09 11.21 -11.59
N TRP A 154 5.19 11.96 -11.54
CA TRP A 154 5.94 12.33 -12.75
C TRP A 154 6.51 11.10 -13.47
N GLU A 155 7.08 10.13 -12.74
CA GLU A 155 7.54 8.87 -13.30
C GLU A 155 6.42 8.17 -14.07
N LEU A 156 5.26 8.00 -13.46
CA LEU A 156 4.11 7.31 -14.07
C LEU A 156 3.56 8.04 -15.30
N ILE A 157 3.59 9.36 -15.31
CA ILE A 157 3.12 10.16 -16.44
C ILE A 157 4.11 10.10 -17.60
N LEU A 158 5.41 10.17 -17.32
CA LEU A 158 6.48 10.23 -18.31
C LEU A 158 6.92 8.87 -18.85
N ASP A 159 6.62 7.76 -18.16
CA ASP A 159 6.81 6.41 -18.70
C ASP A 159 5.67 6.07 -19.67
N GLU A 160 5.94 6.13 -20.99
CA GLU A 160 5.10 5.46 -22.00
C GLU A 160 5.66 4.07 -22.37
N ASN A 161 6.96 3.84 -22.17
CA ASN A 161 7.66 2.64 -22.65
C ASN A 161 7.64 1.44 -21.71
N SER A 162 6.86 1.47 -20.63
CA SER A 162 6.60 0.25 -19.83
C SER A 162 5.60 -0.70 -20.51
N HIS A 163 5.01 -0.31 -21.66
CA HIS A 163 3.83 -0.97 -22.22
C HIS A 163 4.02 -1.81 -23.49
N ILE A 164 5.24 -2.06 -23.95
CA ILE A 164 5.45 -2.91 -25.14
C ILE A 164 5.89 -4.33 -24.73
N THR A 165 4.93 -5.26 -24.81
CA THR A 165 5.08 -6.72 -24.72
C THR A 165 5.95 -7.30 -25.83
N GLY A 166 6.73 -8.34 -25.50
CA GLY A 166 6.76 -9.59 -26.26
C GLY A 166 7.66 -9.68 -27.50
N ASP A 167 8.79 -10.37 -27.31
CA ASP A 167 9.64 -11.09 -28.27
C ASP A 167 10.23 -10.36 -29.51
N ALA A 168 11.56 -10.42 -29.58
CA ALA A 168 12.38 -10.19 -30.78
C ALA A 168 12.31 -8.80 -31.44
N LYS A 169 12.66 -7.76 -30.68
CA LYS A 169 13.55 -6.68 -31.14
C LYS A 169 14.24 -6.09 -29.92
N ASN A 170 15.56 -5.95 -30.01
CA ASN A 170 16.45 -5.41 -29.00
C ASN A 170 15.76 -4.50 -27.99
N SER A 171 15.71 -4.98 -26.75
CA SER A 171 15.28 -4.27 -25.56
C SER A 171 16.00 -2.92 -25.42
N GLN A 172 15.45 -1.88 -26.05
CA GLN A 172 15.72 -0.51 -25.65
C GLN A 172 14.78 -0.18 -24.50
N VAL A 173 15.31 -0.56 -23.35
CA VAL A 173 14.85 -0.18 -22.03
C VAL A 173 14.50 1.30 -21.93
N ALA A 174 13.37 1.56 -21.28
CA ALA A 174 13.05 2.71 -20.44
C ALA A 174 14.06 3.86 -20.45
N ALA A 175 13.77 4.93 -21.18
CA ALA A 175 14.30 6.28 -20.95
C ALA A 175 13.81 7.19 -22.08
N ILE A 176 13.74 8.48 -21.79
CA ILE A 176 13.94 9.56 -22.77
C ILE A 176 15.02 9.09 -23.75
N GLY A 177 14.63 8.77 -24.99
CA GLY A 177 15.54 8.22 -25.98
C GLY A 177 16.69 9.19 -26.26
N GLN A 178 17.78 8.68 -26.85
CA GLN A 178 18.88 9.53 -27.33
C GLN A 178 18.35 10.63 -28.27
N GLU A 179 17.27 10.35 -29.01
CA GLU A 179 16.50 11.30 -29.80
C GLU A 179 15.92 12.44 -28.96
N ALA A 180 15.20 12.16 -27.88
CA ALA A 180 14.65 13.20 -27.01
C ALA A 180 15.76 14.05 -26.32
N LEU A 181 16.87 13.43 -25.90
CA LEU A 181 18.04 14.17 -25.38
C LEU A 181 18.65 15.13 -26.42
N SER A 182 18.68 14.71 -27.69
CA SER A 182 19.14 15.52 -28.82
C SER A 182 18.18 16.65 -29.16
N LEU A 183 16.86 16.41 -29.06
CA LEU A 183 15.82 17.44 -29.25
C LEU A 183 15.95 18.54 -28.21
N VAL A 184 16.13 18.20 -26.93
CA VAL A 184 16.36 19.19 -25.86
C VAL A 184 17.62 20.02 -26.13
N ALA A 185 18.72 19.39 -26.58
CA ALA A 185 19.95 20.10 -26.93
C ALA A 185 19.76 21.03 -28.14
N SER A 186 19.02 20.56 -29.15
CA SER A 186 18.70 21.32 -30.36
C SER A 186 17.83 22.55 -30.04
N ILE A 187 16.78 22.39 -29.22
CA ILE A 187 15.93 23.51 -28.78
C ILE A 187 16.78 24.55 -28.05
N LEU A 188 17.66 24.13 -27.13
CA LEU A 188 18.54 25.03 -26.39
C LEU A 188 19.46 25.82 -27.32
N SER A 189 20.16 25.14 -28.23
CA SER A 189 21.10 25.76 -29.16
C SER A 189 20.42 26.76 -30.12
N ASN A 190 19.25 26.38 -30.65
CA ASN A 190 18.49 27.26 -31.53
C ASN A 190 17.89 28.45 -30.77
N ALA A 191 17.40 28.26 -29.54
CA ALA A 191 16.93 29.36 -28.70
C ALA A 191 18.05 30.36 -28.37
N GLN A 192 19.27 29.89 -28.08
CA GLN A 192 20.45 30.76 -27.93
C GLN A 192 20.78 31.53 -29.21
N THR A 193 20.64 30.89 -30.37
CA THR A 193 20.86 31.52 -31.66
C THR A 193 19.83 32.62 -31.93
N ILE A 194 18.56 32.38 -31.60
CA ILE A 194 17.49 33.39 -31.71
C ILE A 194 17.76 34.57 -30.77
N LEU A 195 18.19 34.30 -29.53
CA LEU A 195 18.44 35.34 -28.53
C LEU A 195 19.56 36.32 -28.94
N LYS A 196 20.54 35.86 -29.74
CA LYS A 196 21.58 36.74 -30.32
C LYS A 196 21.03 37.73 -31.35
N LYS A 197 19.97 37.35 -32.07
CA LYS A 197 19.34 38.17 -33.12
C LYS A 197 17.81 37.99 -33.10
N PRO A 198 17.12 38.49 -32.06
CA PRO A 198 15.70 38.29 -31.89
C PRO A 198 14.91 39.09 -32.92
N LYS A 199 13.70 38.65 -33.26
CA LYS A 199 12.82 39.45 -34.12
C LYS A 199 12.48 40.74 -33.39
N VAL A 200 12.53 41.86 -34.10
CA VAL A 200 12.25 43.18 -33.55
C VAL A 200 11.17 43.86 -34.39
N GLU A 201 10.22 44.46 -33.71
CA GLU A 201 9.24 45.37 -34.30
C GLU A 201 9.54 46.79 -33.78
N LEU A 202 9.51 47.78 -34.68
CA LEU A 202 9.69 49.17 -34.28
C LEU A 202 8.34 49.73 -33.82
N LYS A 203 8.20 50.04 -32.53
CA LYS A 203 7.02 50.70 -32.00
C LYS A 203 7.17 52.21 -32.09
N GLU A 204 6.16 52.87 -32.65
CA GLU A 204 6.09 54.32 -32.66
C GLU A 204 5.78 54.84 -31.26
N ILE A 205 6.64 55.71 -30.74
CA ILE A 205 6.51 56.40 -29.47
C ILE A 205 6.65 57.90 -29.66
N GLN A 206 6.28 58.68 -28.64
CA GLN A 206 6.54 60.11 -28.60
C GLN A 206 7.72 60.38 -27.66
N ALA A 207 8.77 61.02 -28.18
CA ALA A 207 9.96 61.39 -27.41
C ALA A 207 10.34 62.85 -27.67
N LEU A 208 11.02 63.47 -26.71
CA LEU A 208 11.55 64.82 -26.88
C LEU A 208 12.77 64.77 -27.81
N LYS A 209 12.72 65.53 -28.90
CA LYS A 209 13.85 65.69 -29.83
C LYS A 209 14.23 67.16 -29.99
N PRO A 210 15.49 67.47 -30.32
CA PRO A 210 15.89 68.83 -30.67
C PRO A 210 14.98 69.38 -31.77
N ALA A 211 14.57 70.64 -31.69
CA ALA A 211 13.58 71.23 -32.60
C ALA A 211 13.87 71.00 -34.11
N LYS A 212 15.14 70.86 -34.49
CA LYS A 212 15.60 70.59 -35.85
C LYS A 212 15.34 69.15 -36.36
N GLU A 213 15.12 68.20 -35.46
CA GLU A 213 14.94 66.77 -35.75
C GLU A 213 13.53 66.26 -35.45
N VAL A 214 12.62 67.18 -35.13
CA VAL A 214 11.24 66.87 -34.72
C VAL A 214 10.39 66.50 -35.92
N ARG A 215 9.76 65.34 -35.85
CA ARG A 215 8.66 64.91 -36.71
C ARG A 215 7.33 65.25 -36.02
N PRO A 216 6.50 66.16 -36.56
CA PRO A 216 5.35 66.69 -35.85
C PRO A 216 4.31 65.65 -35.44
N VAL A 217 3.79 65.80 -34.22
CA VAL A 217 2.59 65.15 -33.67
C VAL A 217 1.65 66.22 -33.11
N PRO A 218 0.35 65.91 -32.85
CA PRO A 218 -0.59 66.90 -32.28
C PRO A 218 -0.07 67.61 -31.02
N ARG A 219 0.69 66.89 -30.20
CA ARG A 219 1.34 67.43 -28.99
C ARG A 219 2.46 68.43 -29.29
N THR A 220 3.21 68.26 -30.39
CA THR A 220 4.22 69.22 -30.86
C THR A 220 3.58 70.57 -31.14
N PHE A 221 2.45 70.58 -31.86
CA PHE A 221 1.74 71.80 -32.21
C PHE A 221 1.20 72.51 -30.96
N MET A 222 0.59 71.76 -30.04
CA MET A 222 0.15 72.32 -28.75
C MET A 222 1.31 72.93 -27.95
N GLU A 223 2.47 72.26 -27.91
CA GLU A 223 3.66 72.75 -27.19
C GLU A 223 4.22 74.05 -27.79
N ILE A 224 4.24 74.16 -29.12
CA ILE A 224 4.67 75.38 -29.81
C ILE A 224 3.68 76.52 -29.53
N CYS A 225 2.37 76.28 -29.67
CA CYS A 225 1.33 77.29 -29.48
C CYS A 225 1.21 77.79 -28.04
N THR A 226 1.44 76.93 -27.04
CA THR A 226 1.25 77.28 -25.63
C THR A 226 2.53 77.76 -24.93
N LYS A 227 3.71 77.32 -25.37
CA LYS A 227 4.98 77.54 -24.64
C LYS A 227 6.11 78.16 -25.50
N GLY A 228 5.84 78.54 -26.75
CA GLY A 228 6.81 79.20 -27.63
C GLY A 228 7.97 78.30 -28.08
N SER A 229 9.11 78.91 -28.46
CA SER A 229 10.27 78.20 -29.03
C SER A 229 11.08 77.44 -27.98
N ARG A 230 10.77 76.16 -27.77
CA ARG A 230 11.60 75.25 -26.95
C ARG A 230 12.72 74.61 -27.77
N LYS A 231 13.87 74.39 -27.13
CA LYS A 231 14.99 73.65 -27.72
C LYS A 231 14.65 72.19 -28.04
N HIS A 232 13.73 71.59 -27.27
CA HIS A 232 13.22 70.24 -27.47
C HIS A 232 11.70 70.25 -27.51
N LEU A 233 11.13 69.54 -28.49
CA LEU A 233 9.69 69.37 -28.65
C LEU A 233 9.35 67.89 -28.76
N THR A 234 8.13 67.53 -28.37
CA THR A 234 7.65 66.17 -28.54
C THR A 234 7.62 65.82 -30.03
N SER A 235 8.19 64.68 -30.41
CA SER A 235 8.32 64.20 -31.79
C SER A 235 7.92 62.74 -31.88
N ARG A 236 7.52 62.29 -33.08
CA ARG A 236 7.53 60.84 -33.39
C ARG A 236 8.95 60.30 -33.22
N ALA A 237 9.07 59.19 -32.53
CA ALA A 237 10.28 58.39 -32.40
C ALA A 237 9.90 56.91 -32.50
N SER A 238 10.89 56.04 -32.68
CA SER A 238 10.67 54.60 -32.74
C SER A 238 11.57 53.93 -31.71
N GLU A 239 11.00 53.07 -30.88
CA GLU A 239 11.76 52.19 -29.99
C GLU A 239 11.64 50.73 -30.45
N PRO A 240 12.74 49.96 -30.39
CA PRO A 240 12.67 48.53 -30.68
C PRO A 240 11.85 47.81 -29.61
N SER A 241 10.87 47.03 -30.04
CA SER A 241 10.11 46.12 -29.21
C SER A 241 10.39 44.69 -29.60
N TYR A 242 10.89 43.91 -28.65
CA TYR A 242 11.15 42.48 -28.82
C TYR A 242 9.92 41.63 -28.42
N ASN A 243 8.87 42.24 -27.89
CA ASN A 243 7.66 41.57 -27.44
C ASN A 243 6.69 41.29 -28.62
N VAL A 244 7.17 40.57 -29.63
CA VAL A 244 6.42 40.16 -30.82
C VAL A 244 5.93 38.71 -30.68
N PRO A 245 4.82 38.31 -31.33
CA PRO A 245 4.23 36.97 -31.16
C PRO A 245 5.22 35.82 -31.31
N GLU A 246 6.18 35.91 -32.23
CA GLU A 246 7.19 34.86 -32.44
C GLU A 246 8.12 34.70 -31.24
N ASN A 247 8.61 35.80 -30.67
CA ASN A 247 9.46 35.76 -29.49
C ASN A 247 8.66 35.33 -28.25
N GLN A 248 7.37 35.72 -28.16
CA GLN A 248 6.48 35.27 -27.09
C GLN A 248 6.30 33.74 -27.11
N TYR A 249 6.15 33.16 -28.31
CA TYR A 249 6.06 31.72 -28.49
C TYR A 249 7.40 31.01 -28.22
N VAL A 250 8.53 31.56 -28.67
CA VAL A 250 9.86 31.00 -28.34
C VAL A 250 10.09 30.99 -26.83
N LEU A 251 9.72 32.07 -26.12
CA LEU A 251 9.79 32.12 -24.66
C LEU A 251 8.88 31.05 -24.02
N TYR A 252 7.67 30.85 -24.53
CA TYR A 252 6.78 29.78 -24.07
C TYR A 252 7.42 28.38 -24.26
N VAL A 253 7.99 28.10 -25.43
CA VAL A 253 8.68 26.83 -25.71
C VAL A 253 9.87 26.62 -24.77
N VAL A 254 10.68 27.67 -24.55
CA VAL A 254 11.82 27.62 -23.63
C VAL A 254 11.38 27.35 -22.20
N SER A 255 10.38 28.09 -21.69
CA SER A 255 9.87 27.89 -20.32
C SER A 255 9.25 26.51 -20.14
N SER A 256 8.48 26.03 -21.13
CA SER A 256 7.86 24.69 -21.09
C SER A 256 8.92 23.58 -21.15
N THR A 257 9.91 23.72 -22.03
CA THR A 257 11.03 22.76 -22.13
C THR A 257 11.85 22.76 -20.85
N LEU A 258 12.10 23.92 -20.24
CA LEU A 258 12.76 24.01 -18.94
C LEU A 258 11.97 23.30 -17.84
N SER A 259 10.64 23.47 -17.81
CA SER A 259 9.75 22.77 -16.89
C SER A 259 9.89 21.25 -17.05
N ILE A 260 9.76 20.74 -18.27
CA ILE A 260 9.95 19.31 -18.60
C ILE A 260 11.34 18.84 -18.13
N VAL A 261 12.42 19.52 -18.52
CA VAL A 261 13.79 19.11 -18.19
C VAL A 261 14.02 19.10 -16.69
N LYS A 262 13.49 20.06 -15.93
CA LYS A 262 13.55 20.06 -14.46
C LYS A 262 12.92 18.79 -13.88
N GLN A 263 11.76 18.39 -14.39
CA GLN A 263 11.06 17.20 -13.89
C GLN A 263 11.76 15.92 -14.30
N LEU A 264 12.23 15.82 -15.55
CA LEU A 264 13.02 14.66 -16.00
C LEU A 264 14.29 14.48 -15.16
N VAL A 265 14.96 15.57 -14.77
CA VAL A 265 16.12 15.51 -13.87
C VAL A 265 15.72 15.02 -12.49
N LYS A 266 14.65 15.56 -11.88
CA LYS A 266 14.14 15.10 -10.57
C LYS A 266 13.73 13.62 -10.60
N VAL A 267 13.02 13.18 -11.65
CA VAL A 267 12.62 11.78 -11.83
C VAL A 267 13.85 10.89 -12.02
N ALA A 268 14.83 11.31 -12.82
CA ALA A 268 16.05 10.55 -13.02
C ALA A 268 16.86 10.43 -11.72
N GLU A 269 16.95 11.50 -10.93
CA GLU A 269 17.60 11.50 -9.61
C GLU A 269 16.89 10.53 -8.64
N SER A 270 15.56 10.60 -8.57
CA SER A 270 14.74 9.68 -7.76
C SER A 270 14.90 8.22 -8.20
N LYS A 271 14.77 7.93 -9.51
CA LYS A 271 14.99 6.58 -10.07
C LYS A 271 16.40 6.06 -9.77
N LYS A 272 17.42 6.91 -9.87
CA LYS A 272 18.81 6.56 -9.55
C LYS A 272 18.96 6.20 -8.07
N SER A 273 18.42 7.02 -7.16
CA SER A 273 18.41 6.73 -5.72
C SER A 273 17.68 5.42 -5.43
N ARG A 274 16.52 5.18 -6.04
CA ARG A 274 15.74 3.94 -5.90
C ARG A 274 16.52 2.71 -6.37
N PHE A 275 17.16 2.77 -7.53
CA PHE A 275 17.96 1.65 -8.03
C PHE A 275 19.23 1.41 -7.21
N SER A 276 19.89 2.47 -6.72
CA SER A 276 21.00 2.34 -5.76
C SER A 276 20.55 1.62 -4.50
N GLY A 277 19.42 2.06 -3.91
CA GLY A 277 18.85 1.41 -2.74
C GLY A 277 18.43 -0.05 -2.99
N ALA A 278 17.95 -0.38 -4.18
CA ALA A 278 17.64 -1.77 -4.56
C ALA A 278 18.92 -2.63 -4.68
N ILE A 279 20.03 -2.07 -5.18
CA ILE A 279 21.33 -2.73 -5.25
C ILE A 279 21.89 -2.95 -3.85
N GLU A 280 21.91 -1.92 -3.01
CA GLU A 280 22.34 -2.00 -1.61
C GLU A 280 21.57 -3.09 -0.86
N LYS A 281 20.25 -3.10 -0.97
CA LYS A 281 19.38 -4.13 -0.37
C LYS A 281 19.71 -5.55 -0.84
N LEU A 282 19.92 -5.73 -2.14
CA LEU A 282 20.23 -7.04 -2.69
C LEU A 282 21.61 -7.52 -2.23
N ASN A 283 22.58 -6.62 -2.08
CA ASN A 283 23.89 -6.91 -1.49
C ASN A 283 23.76 -7.25 0.01
N GLU A 284 23.05 -6.44 0.80
CA GLU A 284 22.78 -6.74 2.21
C GLU A 284 22.11 -8.12 2.38
N ARG A 285 21.16 -8.45 1.51
CA ARG A 285 20.52 -9.77 1.50
C ARG A 285 21.53 -10.86 1.12
N LEU A 286 22.37 -10.66 0.12
CA LEU A 286 23.42 -11.61 -0.26
C LEU A 286 24.39 -11.87 0.91
N ASP A 287 24.79 -10.81 1.62
CA ASP A 287 25.69 -10.84 2.77
C ASP A 287 25.04 -11.48 4.00
N SER A 288 23.70 -11.40 4.11
CA SER A 288 22.93 -12.06 5.17
C SER A 288 22.86 -13.58 5.01
N LEU A 289 23.14 -14.12 3.82
CA LEU A 289 23.12 -15.56 3.57
C LEU A 289 24.36 -16.23 4.18
N LYS A 290 24.14 -16.89 5.31
CA LYS A 290 25.16 -17.58 6.12
C LYS A 290 24.96 -19.09 6.11
N ASP A 291 26.01 -19.83 6.47
CA ASP A 291 25.98 -21.30 6.63
C ASP A 291 25.19 -21.78 7.86
N TYR A 292 24.67 -20.84 8.66
CA TYR A 292 23.84 -21.08 9.83
C TYR A 292 22.62 -20.14 9.84
N ARG A 293 21.56 -20.54 10.53
CA ARG A 293 20.39 -19.71 10.81
C ARG A 293 20.33 -19.31 12.28
N ILE A 294 19.73 -18.16 12.54
CA ILE A 294 19.38 -17.68 13.87
C ILE A 294 17.90 -18.01 14.11
N ILE A 295 17.61 -18.71 15.20
CA ILE A 295 16.26 -19.15 15.55
C ILE A 295 15.67 -18.19 16.59
N ASN A 296 14.45 -17.72 16.35
CA ASN A 296 13.74 -16.88 17.30
C ASN A 296 13.21 -17.73 18.47
N ARG A 297 13.80 -17.54 19.65
CA ARG A 297 13.43 -18.21 20.91
C ARG A 297 11.94 -18.06 21.22
N ASP A 298 11.41 -16.84 21.15
CA ASP A 298 10.07 -16.55 21.64
C ASP A 298 9.00 -17.23 20.78
N LEU A 299 9.24 -17.33 19.46
CA LEU A 299 8.40 -18.11 18.56
C LEU A 299 8.45 -19.61 18.86
N VAL A 300 9.63 -20.14 19.20
CA VAL A 300 9.78 -21.55 19.59
C VAL A 300 9.01 -21.84 20.89
N VAL A 301 9.16 -20.99 21.91
CA VAL A 301 8.47 -21.15 23.19
C VAL A 301 6.96 -21.12 23.00
N LYS A 302 6.45 -20.14 22.24
CA LYS A 302 5.02 -20.02 21.92
C LYS A 302 4.48 -21.25 21.18
N ASP A 303 5.24 -21.80 20.24
CA ASP A 303 4.86 -23.03 19.55
C ASP A 303 4.86 -24.26 20.48
N LEU A 304 5.79 -24.35 21.44
CA LEU A 304 5.83 -25.40 22.45
C LEU A 304 4.65 -25.31 23.42
N GLU A 305 4.31 -24.11 23.91
CA GLU A 305 3.14 -23.88 24.76
C GLU A 305 1.85 -24.31 24.07
N ARG A 306 1.72 -24.01 22.77
CA ARG A 306 0.60 -24.50 21.96
C ARG A 306 0.59 -26.03 21.86
N LEU A 307 1.73 -26.65 21.55
CA LEU A 307 1.81 -28.11 21.44
C LEU A 307 1.46 -28.81 22.76
N LYS A 308 1.80 -28.19 23.91
CA LYS A 308 1.41 -28.68 25.23
C LYS A 308 -0.10 -28.88 25.36
N LYS A 309 -0.90 -27.95 24.85
CA LYS A 309 -2.37 -28.03 24.87
C LYS A 309 -2.93 -29.19 24.03
N ARG A 310 -2.19 -29.71 23.04
CA ARG A 310 -2.67 -30.80 22.15
C ARG A 310 -2.64 -32.19 22.76
N PHE A 311 -1.96 -32.36 23.89
CA PHE A 311 -1.93 -33.63 24.63
C PHE A 311 -2.38 -33.47 26.09
N ASP A 312 -2.80 -32.27 26.48
CA ASP A 312 -3.39 -32.00 27.79
C ASP A 312 -4.85 -32.49 27.77
N THR A 313 -5.10 -33.64 28.39
CA THR A 313 -6.42 -34.28 28.38
C THR A 313 -7.50 -33.43 29.05
N GLU A 314 -7.16 -32.60 30.04
CA GLU A 314 -8.14 -31.73 30.71
C GLU A 314 -8.65 -30.66 29.75
N VAL A 315 -7.73 -30.01 29.03
CA VAL A 315 -8.05 -29.01 28.01
C VAL A 315 -8.86 -29.62 26.87
N ILE A 316 -8.43 -30.76 26.33
CA ILE A 316 -9.11 -31.43 25.22
C ILE A 316 -10.53 -31.85 25.63
N ASN A 317 -10.70 -32.40 26.83
CA ASN A 317 -12.00 -32.85 27.31
C ASN A 317 -12.95 -31.69 27.60
N ALA A 318 -12.44 -30.53 28.04
CA ALA A 318 -13.23 -29.32 28.16
C ALA A 318 -13.73 -28.82 26.78
N GLU A 319 -12.85 -28.78 25.78
CA GLU A 319 -13.21 -28.40 24.40
C GLU A 319 -14.24 -29.35 23.78
N LEU A 320 -14.05 -30.66 23.94
CA LEU A 320 -15.00 -31.68 23.46
C LEU A 320 -16.37 -31.54 24.13
N SER A 321 -16.40 -31.24 25.43
CA SER A 321 -17.64 -31.03 26.18
C SER A 321 -18.40 -29.79 25.67
N GLU A 322 -17.69 -28.69 25.38
CA GLU A 322 -18.28 -27.49 24.82
C GLU A 322 -18.82 -27.72 23.40
N GLN A 323 -18.08 -28.41 22.54
CA GLN A 323 -18.53 -28.77 21.20
C GLN A 323 -19.76 -29.68 21.24
N LEU A 324 -19.74 -30.69 22.11
CA LEU A 324 -20.88 -31.59 22.27
C LEU A 324 -22.12 -30.84 22.75
N ALA A 325 -21.97 -29.91 23.69
CA ALA A 325 -23.07 -29.07 24.18
C ALA A 325 -23.70 -28.26 23.03
N LYS A 326 -22.90 -27.70 22.11
CA LYS A 326 -23.37 -26.98 20.92
C LYS A 326 -24.13 -27.88 19.94
N ILE A 327 -23.63 -29.10 19.71
CA ILE A 327 -24.29 -30.07 18.82
C ILE A 327 -25.64 -30.52 19.40
N ASN A 328 -25.70 -30.75 20.71
CA ASN A 328 -26.88 -31.28 21.37
C ASN A 328 -28.00 -30.25 21.61
N VAL A 329 -27.82 -28.96 21.28
CA VAL A 329 -28.85 -27.91 21.49
C VAL A 329 -30.19 -28.27 20.83
N ASN A 330 -30.15 -28.93 19.67
CA ASN A 330 -31.35 -29.27 18.88
C ASN A 330 -31.71 -30.76 18.93
N LEU A 331 -31.10 -31.54 19.84
CA LEU A 331 -31.31 -32.99 19.95
C LEU A 331 -32.10 -33.33 21.22
N SER A 332 -33.04 -34.27 21.10
CA SER A 332 -33.80 -34.75 22.25
C SER A 332 -32.91 -35.64 23.12
N ARG A 333 -32.81 -35.31 24.42
CA ARG A 333 -32.08 -36.14 25.38
C ARG A 333 -32.60 -37.57 25.34
N SER A 334 -31.68 -38.52 25.27
CA SER A 334 -31.96 -39.94 25.27
C SER A 334 -31.18 -40.64 26.38
N TYR A 335 -31.63 -41.83 26.77
CA TYR A 335 -30.87 -42.70 27.66
C TYR A 335 -29.58 -43.14 26.96
N SER A 336 -28.45 -42.91 27.62
CA SER A 336 -27.11 -43.21 27.12
C SER A 336 -26.45 -44.27 28.01
N GLU A 337 -25.71 -45.18 27.40
CA GLU A 337 -24.90 -46.16 28.12
C GLU A 337 -23.43 -45.76 28.04
N LYS A 338 -22.71 -46.04 29.13
CA LYS A 338 -21.27 -45.82 29.20
C LYS A 338 -20.55 -46.94 28.45
N GLY A 339 -19.59 -46.57 27.60
CA GLY A 339 -18.74 -47.50 26.90
C GLY A 339 -17.43 -46.85 26.45
N TYR A 340 -16.53 -47.68 25.94
CA TYR A 340 -15.22 -47.24 25.47
C TYR A 340 -15.05 -47.57 23.99
N LEU A 341 -14.50 -46.59 23.26
CA LEU A 341 -14.34 -46.65 21.81
C LEU A 341 -12.90 -46.31 21.43
N ARG A 342 -12.22 -47.24 20.77
CA ARG A 342 -10.90 -47.02 20.17
C ARG A 342 -11.07 -46.85 18.68
N LEU A 343 -10.61 -45.72 18.16
CA LEU A 343 -10.59 -45.48 16.72
C LEU A 343 -9.21 -45.78 16.15
N GLU A 344 -9.17 -46.44 15.00
CA GLU A 344 -7.96 -46.71 14.23
C GLU A 344 -7.93 -45.83 12.96
N LYS A 345 -7.46 -46.35 11.83
CA LYS A 345 -7.42 -45.60 10.56
C LYS A 345 -8.84 -45.38 10.00
N ALA A 346 -9.04 -44.31 9.24
CA ALA A 346 -10.29 -44.10 8.49
C ALA A 346 -10.49 -45.22 7.45
N THR A 347 -11.75 -45.60 7.19
CA THR A 347 -12.09 -46.69 6.24
C THR A 347 -11.98 -46.26 4.78
N GLY A 348 -12.02 -44.95 4.50
CA GLY A 348 -12.07 -44.36 3.16
C GLY A 348 -13.42 -43.72 2.84
N SER A 349 -14.47 -44.09 3.59
CA SER A 349 -15.77 -43.41 3.59
C SER A 349 -15.77 -42.22 4.56
N GLU A 350 -16.58 -41.20 4.28
CA GLU A 350 -16.69 -40.02 5.15
C GLU A 350 -17.16 -40.41 6.55
N ASN A 351 -16.54 -39.81 7.58
CA ASN A 351 -16.92 -39.96 8.98
C ASN A 351 -16.92 -41.43 9.50
N GLU A 352 -16.15 -42.32 8.85
CA GLU A 352 -16.02 -43.74 9.21
C GLU A 352 -14.58 -44.13 9.58
N TRP A 353 -14.44 -44.84 10.70
CA TRP A 353 -13.16 -45.37 11.19
C TRP A 353 -13.28 -46.85 11.54
N TRP A 354 -12.20 -47.59 11.34
CA TRP A 354 -12.06 -48.90 11.98
C TRP A 354 -12.04 -48.70 13.50
N ALA A 355 -12.77 -49.53 14.23
CA ALA A 355 -12.98 -49.35 15.65
C ALA A 355 -12.78 -50.65 16.45
N LYS A 356 -12.57 -50.49 17.76
CA LYS A 356 -12.67 -51.55 18.77
C LYS A 356 -13.42 -50.98 19.98
N ILE A 357 -14.09 -51.85 20.73
CA ILE A 357 -14.89 -51.45 21.88
C ILE A 357 -14.53 -52.26 23.12
N LYS A 358 -14.91 -51.73 24.28
CA LYS A 358 -14.95 -52.46 25.54
C LYS A 358 -16.01 -51.85 26.47
N LEU A 359 -16.57 -52.64 27.38
CA LEU A 359 -17.66 -52.22 28.27
C LEU A 359 -17.13 -51.58 29.55
N SER A 360 -16.04 -52.13 30.11
CA SER A 360 -15.36 -51.58 31.28
C SER A 360 -13.94 -51.15 30.95
N GLN A 361 -13.37 -50.24 31.75
CA GLN A 361 -12.02 -49.72 31.52
C GLN A 361 -10.93 -50.81 31.57
N ASN A 362 -11.14 -51.87 32.37
CA ASN A 362 -10.16 -52.94 32.55
C ASN A 362 -10.29 -54.09 31.54
N ASP A 363 -11.30 -54.05 30.68
CA ASP A 363 -11.51 -55.08 29.67
C ASP A 363 -10.54 -54.91 28.50
N ASP A 364 -10.30 -56.01 27.79
CA ASP A 364 -9.53 -56.01 26.55
C ASP A 364 -10.32 -55.38 25.38
N TRP A 365 -9.60 -54.73 24.47
CA TRP A 365 -10.19 -54.16 23.27
C TRP A 365 -10.61 -55.25 22.29
N GLN A 366 -11.91 -55.31 21.97
CA GLN A 366 -12.48 -56.35 21.12
C GLN A 366 -13.23 -55.76 19.93
N GLN A 367 -13.46 -56.61 18.93
CA GLN A 367 -14.43 -56.33 17.87
C GLN A 367 -15.84 -56.52 18.45
N PHE A 368 -16.85 -55.86 17.86
CA PHE A 368 -18.24 -56.07 18.26
C PHE A 368 -18.68 -57.53 18.04
N GLU A 369 -18.17 -58.18 16.98
CA GLU A 369 -18.33 -59.61 16.72
C GLU A 369 -16.96 -60.30 16.63
N PRO A 370 -16.77 -61.51 17.21
CA PRO A 370 -15.47 -62.19 17.27
C PRO A 370 -14.75 -62.40 15.92
N ASP A 371 -15.51 -62.69 14.86
CA ASP A 371 -14.97 -63.00 13.50
C ASP A 371 -15.18 -61.85 12.49
N GLY A 372 -15.59 -60.68 12.98
CA GLY A 372 -15.94 -59.52 12.16
C GLY A 372 -14.98 -58.33 12.32
N TYR A 373 -15.25 -57.28 11.55
CA TYR A 373 -14.61 -55.97 11.74
C TYR A 373 -15.63 -54.98 12.29
N THR A 374 -15.20 -54.07 13.16
CA THR A 374 -16.06 -53.00 13.68
C THR A 374 -15.70 -51.70 12.97
N ILE A 375 -16.72 -51.02 12.48
CA ILE A 375 -16.62 -49.67 11.93
C ILE A 375 -17.44 -48.77 12.83
N PHE A 376 -16.89 -47.62 13.20
CA PHE A 376 -17.64 -46.55 13.83
C PHE A 376 -17.91 -45.46 12.82
N ASN A 377 -19.19 -45.12 12.62
CA ASN A 377 -19.65 -44.00 11.83
C ASN A 377 -20.22 -42.93 12.77
N SER A 378 -19.58 -41.78 12.88
CA SER A 378 -20.02 -40.72 13.81
C SER A 378 -21.28 -40.00 13.35
N ARG A 379 -21.66 -40.12 12.07
CA ARG A 379 -22.56 -39.20 11.35
C ARG A 379 -21.97 -37.79 11.25
N ASP A 380 -22.53 -36.98 10.36
CA ASP A 380 -21.96 -35.68 9.98
C ASP A 380 -21.91 -34.69 11.14
N HIS A 381 -22.94 -34.68 11.99
CA HIS A 381 -23.03 -33.71 13.09
C HIS A 381 -22.09 -34.01 14.27
N TYR A 382 -21.62 -35.25 14.45
CA TYR A 382 -20.62 -35.58 15.49
C TYR A 382 -19.20 -35.78 14.93
N ALA A 383 -19.00 -35.62 13.61
CA ALA A 383 -17.72 -35.85 12.95
C ALA A 383 -16.55 -35.07 13.57
N SER A 384 -16.79 -33.83 14.00
CA SER A 384 -15.76 -32.95 14.58
C SER A 384 -15.23 -33.43 15.93
N LEU A 385 -15.94 -34.33 16.63
CA LEU A 385 -15.56 -34.81 17.97
C LEU A 385 -14.51 -35.93 17.94
N PHE A 386 -14.37 -36.62 16.80
CA PHE A 386 -13.59 -37.85 16.70
C PHE A 386 -12.31 -37.68 15.87
N LYS A 387 -11.22 -38.26 16.36
CA LYS A 387 -9.89 -38.24 15.73
C LYS A 387 -9.34 -39.67 15.66
N ALA A 388 -8.81 -40.03 14.49
CA ALA A 388 -8.16 -41.33 14.28
C ALA A 388 -7.06 -41.62 15.31
N TYR A 389 -6.90 -42.89 15.69
CA TYR A 389 -5.93 -43.35 16.69
C TYR A 389 -6.16 -42.80 18.11
N SER A 390 -7.40 -42.41 18.43
CA SER A 390 -7.77 -41.92 19.76
C SER A 390 -8.71 -42.90 20.44
N ASP A 391 -8.58 -42.99 21.76
CA ASP A 391 -9.42 -43.82 22.62
C ASP A 391 -10.34 -42.90 23.42
N TYR A 392 -11.62 -43.23 23.45
CA TYR A 392 -12.66 -42.41 24.06
C TYR A 392 -13.43 -43.20 25.12
N GLU A 393 -13.76 -42.52 26.20
CA GLU A 393 -14.89 -42.85 27.06
C GLU A 393 -16.10 -42.08 26.54
N ILE A 394 -17.18 -42.78 26.18
CA ILE A 394 -18.41 -42.18 25.69
C ILE A 394 -19.60 -42.64 26.52
N GLU A 395 -20.54 -41.74 26.76
CA GLU A 395 -21.90 -42.09 27.15
C GLU A 395 -22.79 -41.80 25.95
N ALA A 396 -23.28 -42.85 25.29
CA ALA A 396 -24.03 -42.72 24.06
C ALA A 396 -25.17 -43.73 23.94
N LYS A 397 -26.21 -43.35 23.19
CA LYS A 397 -27.22 -44.28 22.69
C LYS A 397 -26.76 -44.79 21.33
N ILE A 398 -26.37 -46.06 21.27
CA ILE A 398 -26.01 -46.74 20.03
C ILE A 398 -27.11 -47.78 19.75
N PRO A 399 -27.94 -47.61 18.71
CA PRO A 399 -28.95 -48.59 18.33
C PRO A 399 -28.31 -49.86 17.78
N LEU A 400 -29.14 -50.83 17.42
CA LEU A 400 -28.70 -52.08 16.80
C LEU A 400 -27.79 -51.79 15.58
N PRO A 401 -26.59 -52.39 15.54
CA PRO A 401 -25.61 -52.09 14.51
C PRO A 401 -26.04 -52.58 13.13
N LEU A 402 -25.57 -51.89 12.10
CA LEU A 402 -25.81 -52.27 10.70
C LEU A 402 -24.74 -53.25 10.22
N ARG A 403 -25.10 -54.24 9.41
CA ARG A 403 -24.14 -55.16 8.79
C ARG A 403 -23.77 -54.69 7.39
N ARG A 404 -22.47 -54.58 7.12
CA ARG A 404 -21.89 -54.32 5.79
C ARG A 404 -20.86 -55.42 5.48
N GLY A 405 -21.34 -56.53 4.92
CA GLY A 405 -20.51 -57.73 4.70
C GLY A 405 -20.02 -58.34 6.01
N LYS A 406 -18.70 -58.53 6.16
CA LYS A 406 -18.06 -58.97 7.42
C LYS A 406 -17.88 -57.83 8.45
N ALA A 407 -18.28 -56.60 8.12
CA ALA A 407 -18.15 -55.46 9.02
C ALA A 407 -19.48 -55.13 9.71
N VAL A 408 -19.39 -54.81 11.00
CA VAL A 408 -20.46 -54.29 11.84
C VAL A 408 -20.25 -52.79 12.01
N VAL A 409 -21.24 -51.99 11.62
CA VAL A 409 -21.20 -50.53 11.66
C VAL A 409 -21.99 -50.03 12.86
N LEU A 410 -21.27 -49.46 13.83
CA LEU A 410 -21.80 -48.74 14.98
C LEU A 410 -21.98 -47.28 14.62
N TYR A 411 -23.09 -46.69 15.01
CA TYR A 411 -23.34 -45.26 14.86
C TYR A 411 -24.12 -44.74 16.05
N PRO A 412 -23.80 -43.57 16.60
CA PRO A 412 -24.54 -43.01 17.72
C PRO A 412 -25.84 -42.33 17.23
N GLU A 413 -26.94 -42.55 17.94
CA GLU A 413 -28.13 -41.70 17.83
C GLU A 413 -27.99 -40.42 18.66
N TYR A 414 -27.34 -40.54 19.82
CA TYR A 414 -27.15 -39.44 20.75
C TYR A 414 -25.91 -39.70 21.61
N ILE A 415 -25.11 -38.66 21.88
CA ILE A 415 -23.96 -38.70 22.80
C ILE A 415 -24.23 -37.71 23.93
N SER A 416 -24.28 -38.17 25.19
CA SER A 416 -24.42 -37.30 26.36
C SER A 416 -23.08 -36.82 26.90
N ARG A 417 -22.03 -37.63 26.75
CA ARG A 417 -20.67 -37.31 27.22
C ARG A 417 -19.63 -37.97 26.34
N ILE A 418 -18.51 -37.27 26.15
CA ILE A 418 -17.32 -37.79 25.49
C ILE A 418 -16.07 -37.28 26.21
N CYS A 419 -15.11 -38.17 26.45
CA CYS A 419 -13.80 -37.83 26.99
C CYS A 419 -12.73 -38.66 26.27
N VAL A 420 -11.65 -38.02 25.81
CA VAL A 420 -10.47 -38.73 25.32
C VAL A 420 -9.65 -39.27 26.49
N LEU A 421 -9.11 -40.48 26.32
CA LEU A 421 -8.31 -41.16 27.33
C LEU A 421 -6.82 -40.80 27.19
N PRO A 422 -6.08 -40.62 28.31
CA PRO A 422 -4.65 -40.29 28.27
C PRO A 422 -3.77 -41.32 27.55
N GLU A 423 -4.13 -42.62 27.60
CA GLU A 423 -3.36 -43.66 26.93
C GLU A 423 -3.58 -43.74 25.41
N SER A 424 -4.39 -42.83 24.85
CA SER A 424 -4.63 -42.73 23.41
C SER A 424 -3.32 -42.60 22.64
N ARG A 425 -3.17 -43.42 21.58
CA ARG A 425 -1.98 -43.37 20.71
C ARG A 425 -1.79 -41.99 20.05
N SER A 426 -2.89 -41.29 19.75
CA SER A 426 -2.86 -39.91 19.23
C SER A 426 -2.25 -38.92 20.23
N ILE A 427 -2.54 -39.05 21.53
CA ILE A 427 -1.99 -38.21 22.60
C ILE A 427 -0.52 -38.51 22.83
N GLN A 428 -0.15 -39.79 22.93
CA GLN A 428 1.24 -40.22 23.09
C GLN A 428 2.14 -39.68 21.97
N ARG A 429 1.68 -39.75 20.71
CA ARG A 429 2.40 -39.18 19.56
C ARG A 429 2.64 -37.67 19.68
N GLU A 430 1.66 -36.92 20.15
CA GLU A 430 1.80 -35.47 20.34
C GLU A 430 2.77 -35.16 21.50
N GLN A 431 2.75 -35.96 22.58
CA GLN A 431 3.67 -35.85 23.71
C GLN A 431 5.12 -36.18 23.31
N GLU A 432 5.33 -37.23 22.52
CA GLU A 432 6.64 -37.58 21.93
C GLU A 432 7.16 -36.44 21.04
N ASN A 433 6.30 -35.89 20.19
CA ASN A 433 6.65 -34.77 19.31
C ASN A 433 7.02 -33.51 20.11
N PHE A 434 6.25 -33.18 21.15
CA PHE A 434 6.56 -32.09 22.07
C PHE A 434 7.93 -32.28 22.73
N THR A 435 8.18 -33.47 23.27
CA THR A 435 9.45 -33.80 23.94
C THR A 435 10.63 -33.63 22.98
N LYS A 436 10.49 -34.18 21.75
CA LYS A 436 11.49 -34.05 20.68
C LYS A 436 11.78 -32.59 20.32
N LEU A 437 10.76 -31.73 20.23
CA LEU A 437 10.92 -30.32 19.90
C LEU A 437 11.48 -29.51 21.08
N ARG A 438 11.05 -29.82 22.31
CA ARG A 438 11.60 -29.20 23.53
C ARG A 438 13.08 -29.47 23.67
N ASP A 439 13.50 -30.73 23.49
CA ASP A 439 14.90 -31.13 23.64
C ASP A 439 15.77 -30.49 22.55
N LYS A 440 15.25 -30.34 21.31
CA LYS A 440 15.88 -29.51 20.27
C LYS A 440 16.01 -28.06 20.70
N GLY A 441 14.97 -27.46 21.30
CA GLY A 441 15.01 -26.11 21.83
C GLY A 441 16.07 -25.92 22.91
N ILE A 442 16.22 -26.89 23.81
CA ILE A 442 17.27 -26.89 24.85
C ILE A 442 18.66 -26.98 24.22
N ALA A 443 18.85 -27.82 23.21
CA ALA A 443 20.12 -27.91 22.48
C ALA A 443 20.47 -26.58 21.78
N LEU A 444 19.49 -25.93 21.15
CA LEU A 444 19.66 -24.62 20.52
C LEU A 444 19.99 -23.53 21.54
N SER A 445 19.37 -23.57 22.71
CA SER A 445 19.67 -22.63 23.80
C SER A 445 21.12 -22.73 24.30
N LYS A 446 21.78 -23.88 24.13
CA LYS A 446 23.21 -24.06 24.48
C LYS A 446 24.16 -23.53 23.40
N ASN A 447 23.64 -23.22 22.21
CA ASN A 447 24.40 -22.76 21.05
C ASN A 447 23.91 -21.39 20.56
N ASP A 448 23.54 -20.50 21.48
CA ASP A 448 23.04 -19.14 21.21
C ASP A 448 21.93 -19.05 20.15
N TRP A 449 21.07 -20.07 20.11
CA TRP A 449 19.98 -20.22 19.14
C TRP A 449 20.44 -20.26 17.68
N GLN A 450 21.67 -20.71 17.44
CA GLN A 450 22.22 -20.92 16.10
C GLN A 450 22.10 -22.39 15.68
N ALA A 451 21.64 -22.61 14.46
CA ALA A 451 21.57 -23.94 13.86
C ALA A 451 22.28 -23.95 12.50
N LYS A 452 23.11 -24.97 12.27
CA LYS A 452 23.69 -25.20 10.93
C LYS A 452 22.57 -25.49 9.93
N LEU A 453 22.72 -24.97 8.72
CA LEU A 453 21.76 -25.25 7.65
C LEU A 453 21.79 -26.72 7.23
N THR A 454 20.61 -27.24 6.91
CA THR A 454 20.45 -28.54 6.27
C THR A 454 20.86 -28.48 4.79
N THR A 455 21.08 -29.63 4.16
CA THR A 455 21.40 -29.71 2.72
C THR A 455 20.35 -29.06 1.84
N ASP A 456 19.07 -29.19 2.21
CA ASP A 456 17.95 -28.62 1.46
C ASP A 456 17.87 -27.10 1.63
N GLU A 457 18.16 -26.60 2.83
CA GLU A 457 18.24 -25.16 3.11
C GLU A 457 19.42 -24.52 2.37
N LEU A 458 20.59 -25.17 2.33
CA LEU A 458 21.73 -24.72 1.52
C LEU A 458 21.37 -24.67 0.02
N ALA A 459 20.70 -25.71 -0.49
CA ALA A 459 20.27 -25.73 -1.89
C ALA A 459 19.24 -24.63 -2.20
N GLU A 460 18.38 -24.27 -1.25
CA GLU A 460 17.45 -23.14 -1.41
C GLU A 460 18.17 -21.79 -1.38
N GLN A 461 19.15 -21.62 -0.47
CA GLN A 461 20.00 -20.42 -0.44
C GLN A 461 20.79 -20.22 -1.74
N GLU A 462 21.31 -21.28 -2.36
CA GLU A 462 22.01 -21.15 -3.65
C GLU A 462 21.09 -20.70 -4.79
N LYS A 463 19.83 -21.16 -4.81
CA LYS A 463 18.82 -20.64 -5.77
C LYS A 463 18.51 -19.17 -5.50
N GLU A 464 18.47 -18.79 -4.22
CA GLU A 464 18.29 -17.41 -3.79
C GLU A 464 19.47 -16.53 -4.24
N ARG A 465 20.72 -16.97 -4.04
CA ARG A 465 21.93 -16.28 -4.55
C ARG A 465 21.85 -16.04 -6.05
N ALA A 466 21.49 -17.07 -6.84
CA ALA A 466 21.36 -16.94 -8.29
C ALA A 466 20.31 -15.89 -8.68
N THR A 467 19.17 -15.88 -7.99
CA THR A 467 18.09 -14.90 -8.19
C THR A 467 18.54 -13.47 -7.83
N ILE A 468 19.22 -13.31 -6.69
CA ILE A 468 19.75 -12.02 -6.23
C ILE A 468 20.76 -11.47 -7.24
N ASN A 469 21.74 -12.28 -7.65
CA ASN A 469 22.77 -11.88 -8.62
C ASN A 469 22.18 -11.44 -9.96
N LYS A 470 21.15 -12.15 -10.45
CA LYS A 470 20.46 -11.78 -11.68
C LYS A 470 19.73 -10.43 -11.55
N ARG A 471 19.08 -10.19 -10.41
CA ARG A 471 18.41 -8.89 -10.12
C ARG A 471 19.42 -7.77 -9.93
N LEU A 472 20.57 -8.02 -9.30
CA LEU A 472 21.67 -7.06 -9.20
C LEU A 472 22.15 -6.60 -10.57
N GLY A 473 22.39 -7.55 -11.49
CA GLY A 473 22.76 -7.24 -12.88
C GLY A 473 21.72 -6.37 -13.59
N TYR A 474 20.43 -6.67 -13.41
CA TYR A 474 19.34 -5.85 -13.94
C TYR A 474 19.38 -4.42 -13.38
N PHE A 475 19.32 -4.25 -12.04
CA PHE A 475 19.27 -2.92 -11.44
C PHE A 475 20.54 -2.10 -11.68
N ALA A 476 21.72 -2.72 -11.74
CA ALA A 476 22.96 -2.04 -12.11
C ALA A 476 22.88 -1.45 -13.53
N THR A 477 22.36 -2.23 -14.48
CA THR A 477 22.16 -1.80 -15.88
C THR A 477 21.15 -0.65 -15.97
N GLU A 478 20.04 -0.73 -15.24
CA GLU A 478 19.02 0.33 -15.21
C GLU A 478 19.53 1.61 -14.53
N HIS A 479 20.28 1.48 -13.44
CA HIS A 479 20.93 2.59 -12.76
C HIS A 479 21.90 3.34 -13.69
N GLU A 480 22.69 2.62 -14.50
CA GLU A 480 23.59 3.22 -15.48
C GLU A 480 22.83 4.01 -16.54
N LYS A 481 21.78 3.42 -17.14
CA LYS A 481 20.94 4.07 -18.16
C LYS A 481 20.32 5.37 -17.66
N VAL A 482 19.71 5.34 -16.47
CA VAL A 482 19.15 6.55 -15.85
C VAL A 482 20.25 7.57 -15.53
N GLY A 483 21.43 7.10 -15.11
CA GLY A 483 22.59 7.94 -14.87
C GLY A 483 23.06 8.71 -16.11
N ILE A 484 23.01 8.10 -17.30
CA ILE A 484 23.33 8.76 -18.58
C ILE A 484 22.34 9.90 -18.86
N VAL A 485 21.04 9.65 -18.68
CA VAL A 485 19.99 10.66 -18.86
C VAL A 485 20.19 11.86 -17.93
N HIS A 486 20.42 11.59 -16.63
CA HIS A 486 20.66 12.64 -15.64
C HIS A 486 21.85 13.52 -16.02
N LYS A 487 23.00 12.89 -16.32
CA LYS A 487 24.24 13.59 -16.74
C LYS A 487 24.05 14.43 -18.01
N ALA A 488 23.15 14.03 -18.90
CA ALA A 488 22.87 14.76 -20.15
C ALA A 488 21.89 15.94 -19.99
N LEU A 489 21.00 15.91 -18.99
CA LEU A 489 19.94 16.90 -18.81
C LEU A 489 20.24 17.94 -17.73
N GLU A 490 20.81 17.54 -16.59
CA GLU A 490 21.10 18.44 -15.46
C GLU A 490 21.94 19.67 -15.90
N PRO A 491 23.02 19.54 -16.70
CA PRO A 491 23.81 20.70 -17.11
C PRO A 491 23.05 21.70 -17.98
N LYS A 492 21.94 21.30 -18.61
CA LYS A 492 21.14 22.16 -19.50
C LYS A 492 20.17 23.06 -18.74
N LEU A 493 19.93 22.81 -17.44
CA LEU A 493 19.02 23.61 -16.62
C LEU A 493 19.43 25.08 -16.50
N LYS A 494 20.70 25.34 -16.16
CA LYS A 494 21.23 26.72 -16.01
C LYS A 494 21.17 27.51 -17.34
N PRO A 495 21.61 26.95 -18.48
CA PRO A 495 21.45 27.61 -19.79
C PRO A 495 20.00 27.99 -20.12
N PHE A 496 19.03 27.09 -19.91
CA PHE A 496 17.62 27.41 -20.16
C PHE A 496 17.09 28.52 -19.23
N GLN A 497 17.43 28.49 -17.94
CA GLN A 497 17.08 29.54 -16.98
C GLN A 497 17.66 30.91 -17.40
N GLN A 498 18.88 30.91 -17.91
CA GLN A 498 19.54 32.13 -18.38
C GLN A 498 18.82 32.73 -19.60
N ILE A 499 18.46 31.91 -20.59
CA ILE A 499 17.69 32.35 -21.77
C ILE A 499 16.34 32.93 -21.33
N GLU A 500 15.62 32.25 -20.44
CA GLU A 500 14.34 32.73 -19.92
C GLU A 500 14.50 34.09 -19.22
N LYS A 501 15.54 34.25 -18.40
CA LYS A 501 15.85 35.50 -17.70
C LYS A 501 16.16 36.64 -18.68
N GLU A 502 16.97 36.40 -19.70
CA GLU A 502 17.34 37.40 -20.71
C GLU A 502 16.13 37.85 -21.55
N TRP A 503 15.27 36.93 -21.98
CA TRP A 503 14.02 37.29 -22.66
C TRP A 503 13.08 38.13 -21.80
N ARG A 504 12.98 37.82 -20.50
CA ARG A 504 12.19 38.63 -19.56
C ARG A 504 12.81 40.02 -19.36
N GLN A 505 14.14 40.14 -19.35
CA GLN A 505 14.83 41.45 -19.34
C GLN A 505 14.51 42.26 -20.61
N CYS A 506 14.35 41.61 -21.76
CA CYS A 506 13.86 42.23 -23.00
C CYS A 506 12.35 42.56 -23.00
N LYS A 507 11.65 42.44 -21.86
CA LYS A 507 10.20 42.70 -21.69
C LYS A 507 9.30 41.83 -22.59
N VAL A 508 9.77 40.64 -22.99
CA VAL A 508 8.97 39.67 -23.74
C VAL A 508 8.03 38.92 -22.79
N LYS A 509 6.76 38.76 -23.18
CA LYS A 509 5.77 37.99 -22.42
C LYS A 509 5.63 36.59 -23.02
N SER A 510 5.40 35.56 -22.21
CA SER A 510 5.17 34.21 -22.71
C SER A 510 3.75 34.07 -23.30
N LYS A 511 3.61 33.39 -24.44
CA LYS A 511 2.30 33.07 -25.05
C LYS A 511 2.34 31.73 -25.78
N SER A 512 1.40 30.82 -25.46
CA SER A 512 1.38 29.46 -26.02
C SER A 512 0.89 29.37 -27.47
N THR A 513 0.07 30.31 -27.93
CA THR A 513 -0.45 30.31 -29.31
C THR A 513 0.66 30.43 -30.32
N PHE A 514 0.78 29.44 -31.21
CA PHE A 514 1.74 29.46 -32.31
C PHE A 514 1.37 30.55 -33.35
N PRO A 515 2.26 31.52 -33.60
CA PRO A 515 2.03 32.54 -34.61
C PRO A 515 2.43 31.97 -35.97
N ASN A 516 1.44 31.55 -36.77
CA ASN A 516 1.62 31.10 -38.15
C ASN A 516 2.26 32.20 -39.02
N SER A 517 3.56 32.45 -38.90
CA SER A 517 4.25 33.59 -39.51
C SER A 517 5.41 33.16 -40.40
N MET A 518 5.73 34.00 -41.40
CA MET A 518 6.85 33.78 -42.32
C MET A 518 8.20 33.65 -41.62
N THR A 519 8.34 34.15 -40.38
CA THR A 519 9.57 34.00 -39.60
C THR A 519 9.88 32.53 -39.28
N PHE A 520 8.86 31.71 -39.00
CA PHE A 520 9.05 30.28 -38.77
C PHE A 520 9.28 29.47 -40.06
N VAL A 521 9.02 30.07 -41.23
CA VAL A 521 9.29 29.46 -42.54
C VAL A 521 10.68 29.83 -43.05
N GLN A 522 11.09 31.09 -42.85
CA GLN A 522 12.33 31.64 -43.43
C GLN A 522 13.55 31.54 -42.51
N ASN A 523 13.35 31.43 -41.18
CA ASN A 523 14.44 31.33 -40.22
C ASN A 523 14.56 29.90 -39.67
N PRO A 524 15.64 29.16 -40.03
CA PRO A 524 15.83 27.78 -39.58
C PRO A 524 15.81 27.61 -38.06
N ALA A 525 16.31 28.60 -37.30
CA ALA A 525 16.35 28.50 -35.84
C ALA A 525 14.96 28.54 -35.22
N TYR A 526 14.07 29.42 -35.70
CA TYR A 526 12.67 29.47 -35.24
C TYR A 526 11.93 28.19 -35.62
N GLN A 527 12.11 27.70 -36.85
CA GLN A 527 11.52 26.45 -37.31
C GLN A 527 12.00 25.25 -36.47
N ALA A 528 13.30 25.17 -36.18
CA ALA A 528 13.90 24.12 -35.40
C ALA A 528 13.37 24.11 -33.96
N VAL A 529 13.19 25.28 -33.32
CA VAL A 529 12.58 25.37 -31.98
C VAL A 529 11.15 24.82 -31.99
N HIS A 530 10.32 25.20 -32.96
CA HIS A 530 8.93 24.74 -33.03
C HIS A 530 8.83 23.23 -33.33
N SER A 531 9.50 22.77 -34.40
CA SER A 531 9.49 21.36 -34.80
C SER A 531 10.11 20.46 -33.74
N GLY A 532 11.18 20.92 -33.08
CA GLY A 532 11.86 20.22 -32.00
C GLY A 532 10.97 20.09 -30.78
N PHE A 533 10.27 21.15 -30.40
CA PHE A 533 9.32 21.12 -29.29
C PHE A 533 8.12 20.20 -29.57
N LYS A 534 7.56 20.26 -30.78
CA LYS A 534 6.47 19.36 -31.18
C LYS A 534 6.89 17.88 -31.08
N LYS A 535 8.03 17.52 -31.68
CA LYS A 535 8.58 16.16 -31.59
C LYS A 535 8.92 15.76 -30.17
N LEU A 536 9.45 16.69 -29.37
CA LEU A 536 9.78 16.42 -27.96
C LEU A 536 8.51 16.06 -27.19
N LYS A 537 7.41 16.81 -27.36
CA LYS A 537 6.10 16.53 -26.74
C LYS A 537 5.56 15.16 -27.13
N GLU A 538 5.65 14.80 -28.41
CA GLU A 538 5.22 13.48 -28.92
C GLU A 538 6.06 12.35 -28.31
N GLN A 539 7.38 12.51 -28.23
CA GLN A 539 8.31 11.48 -27.72
C GLN A 539 8.22 11.23 -26.22
N ILE A 540 7.72 12.19 -25.44
CA ILE A 540 7.62 12.08 -23.97
C ILE A 540 6.18 11.85 -23.48
N GLY A 541 5.23 11.60 -24.39
CA GLY A 541 3.83 11.37 -24.02
C GLY A 541 3.08 12.61 -23.53
N LEU A 542 3.57 13.82 -23.85
CA LEU A 542 2.97 15.10 -23.46
C LEU A 542 2.39 15.83 -24.67
N ALA A 543 1.83 15.08 -25.64
CA ALA A 543 1.16 15.67 -26.80
C ALA A 543 -0.07 16.53 -26.39
N ASP A 544 -0.62 16.27 -25.21
CA ASP A 544 -1.76 16.98 -24.61
C ASP A 544 -1.30 18.13 -23.71
N GLU A 545 -1.59 19.38 -24.09
CA GLU A 545 -1.12 20.57 -23.36
C GLU A 545 -1.76 20.72 -21.96
N ASP A 546 -2.93 20.12 -21.74
CA ASP A 546 -3.66 20.19 -20.48
C ASP A 546 -2.98 19.39 -19.36
N ILE A 547 -2.25 18.31 -19.70
CA ILE A 547 -1.53 17.47 -18.74
C ILE A 547 -0.35 18.24 -18.13
N LEU A 548 0.42 18.97 -18.95
CA LEU A 548 1.59 19.72 -18.47
C LEU A 548 1.18 20.86 -17.53
N LEU A 549 0.16 21.64 -17.92
CA LEU A 549 -0.39 22.71 -17.08
C LEU A 549 -0.98 22.16 -15.78
N SER A 550 -1.61 20.98 -15.86
CA SER A 550 -2.18 20.30 -14.71
C SER A 550 -1.13 19.87 -13.69
N LEU A 551 0.05 19.46 -14.15
CA LEU A 551 1.13 19.03 -13.29
C LEU A 551 1.89 20.18 -12.64
N GLU A 552 2.02 21.32 -13.32
CA GLU A 552 2.54 22.55 -12.72
C GLU A 552 1.64 23.03 -11.57
N LYS A 553 0.31 22.89 -11.70
CA LYS A 553 -0.63 23.14 -10.59
C LYS A 553 -0.43 22.18 -9.42
N ILE A 554 -0.22 20.89 -9.69
CA ILE A 554 0.04 19.88 -8.65
C ILE A 554 1.37 20.15 -7.93
N GLU A 555 2.38 20.66 -8.64
CA GLU A 555 3.66 21.03 -8.04
C GLU A 555 3.55 22.21 -7.05
N ALA A 556 2.62 23.14 -7.30
CA ALA A 556 2.32 24.28 -6.44
C ALA A 556 1.55 23.91 -5.15
N ILE A 557 1.06 22.67 -5.03
CA ILE A 557 0.41 22.19 -3.81
C ILE A 557 1.47 22.08 -2.69
N GLY A 558 1.29 22.88 -1.64
CA GLY A 558 2.20 23.00 -0.50
C GLY A 558 1.60 22.69 0.88
N LEU A 559 0.28 22.76 1.05
CA LEU A 559 -0.44 22.29 2.24
C LEU A 559 -1.11 20.97 1.90
N VAL A 560 -0.81 19.89 2.64
CA VAL A 560 -1.40 18.57 2.33
C VAL A 560 -1.98 17.93 3.58
N ASN A 561 -3.24 17.53 3.47
CA ASN A 561 -3.88 16.58 4.39
C ASN A 561 -3.09 15.27 4.32
N MET A 562 -2.40 14.88 5.40
CA MET A 562 -1.46 13.75 5.37
C MET A 562 -2.11 12.40 5.09
N PRO A 563 -3.25 12.06 5.71
CA PRO A 563 -4.05 10.92 5.31
C PRO A 563 -4.35 10.90 3.80
N LEU A 564 -4.78 12.02 3.22
CA LEU A 564 -5.07 12.10 1.79
C LEU A 564 -3.81 11.96 0.91
N LEU A 565 -2.68 12.56 1.33
CA LEU A 565 -1.40 12.38 0.63
C LEU A 565 -0.97 10.93 0.65
N TYR A 566 -1.06 10.29 1.82
CA TYR A 566 -0.68 8.90 2.02
C TYR A 566 -1.53 7.96 1.18
N GLU A 567 -2.85 8.17 1.18
CA GLU A 567 -3.81 7.42 0.39
C GLU A 567 -3.51 7.54 -1.11
N ARG A 568 -3.34 8.76 -1.62
CA ARG A 568 -2.95 8.99 -3.03
C ARG A 568 -1.58 8.41 -3.35
N TRP A 569 -0.64 8.45 -2.41
CA TRP A 569 0.66 7.82 -2.58
C TRP A 569 0.54 6.29 -2.67
N CYS A 570 -0.28 5.65 -1.81
CA CYS A 570 -0.60 4.24 -1.87
C CYS A 570 -1.23 3.83 -3.21
N LEU A 571 -2.14 4.66 -3.75
CA LEU A 571 -2.70 4.45 -5.09
C LEU A 571 -1.59 4.36 -6.16
N LEU A 572 -0.64 5.29 -6.15
CA LEU A 572 0.50 5.25 -7.08
C LEU A 572 1.35 4.00 -6.89
N GLN A 573 1.56 3.56 -5.64
CA GLN A 573 2.33 2.33 -5.38
C GLN A 573 1.63 1.08 -5.91
N ILE A 574 0.30 0.97 -5.75
CA ILE A 574 -0.47 -0.14 -6.32
C ILE A 574 -0.33 -0.15 -7.84
N ILE A 575 -0.51 0.99 -8.51
CA ILE A 575 -0.36 1.12 -9.96
C ILE A 575 1.07 0.72 -10.39
N LYS A 576 2.09 1.16 -9.66
CA LYS A 576 3.50 0.80 -9.92
C LYS A 576 3.74 -0.70 -9.79
N VAL A 577 3.22 -1.35 -8.76
CA VAL A 577 3.39 -2.81 -8.61
C VAL A 577 2.69 -3.56 -9.75
N LEU A 578 1.47 -3.16 -10.11
CA LEU A 578 0.74 -3.78 -11.21
C LEU A 578 1.49 -3.64 -12.56
N THR A 579 1.99 -2.45 -12.86
CA THR A 579 2.65 -2.14 -14.14
C THR A 579 4.12 -2.58 -14.18
N GLN A 580 4.92 -2.21 -13.19
CA GLN A 580 6.38 -2.41 -13.18
C GLN A 580 6.80 -3.79 -12.67
N ALA A 581 6.08 -4.36 -11.68
CA ALA A 581 6.42 -5.66 -11.11
C ALA A 581 5.62 -6.80 -11.76
N PHE A 582 4.31 -6.62 -11.99
CA PHE A 582 3.43 -7.66 -12.54
C PHE A 582 3.09 -7.51 -14.03
N ARG A 583 3.62 -6.48 -14.70
CA ARG A 583 3.55 -6.31 -16.17
C ARG A 583 2.13 -6.17 -16.72
N TYR A 584 1.20 -5.69 -15.92
CA TYR A 584 -0.12 -5.34 -16.42
C TYR A 584 -0.06 -4.09 -17.29
N GLN A 585 -0.81 -4.11 -18.39
CA GLN A 585 -1.02 -2.97 -19.27
C GLN A 585 -2.31 -2.25 -18.83
N PRO A 586 -2.24 -0.98 -18.45
CA PRO A 586 -3.44 -0.18 -18.18
C PRO A 586 -4.19 0.11 -19.48
N GLU A 587 -5.49 0.40 -19.35
CA GLU A 587 -6.32 0.92 -20.43
C GLU A 587 -5.82 2.27 -20.96
N ASP A 588 -6.25 2.64 -22.17
CA ASP A 588 -5.95 3.94 -22.74
C ASP A 588 -6.49 5.10 -21.87
N ASN A 589 -5.81 6.24 -21.89
CA ASN A 589 -6.19 7.46 -21.16
C ASN A 589 -6.25 7.37 -19.63
N TRP A 590 -5.80 6.27 -19.00
CA TRP A 590 -5.81 6.13 -17.54
C TRP A 590 -5.10 7.28 -16.79
N LYS A 591 -4.04 7.85 -17.40
CA LYS A 591 -3.29 9.00 -16.87
C LYS A 591 -4.18 10.23 -16.68
N ARG A 592 -5.14 10.47 -17.59
CA ARG A 592 -6.07 11.60 -17.50
C ARG A 592 -7.02 11.43 -16.32
N LYS A 593 -7.59 10.24 -16.14
CA LYS A 593 -8.44 9.90 -14.98
C LYS A 593 -7.70 10.16 -13.66
N LEU A 594 -6.45 9.67 -13.57
CA LEU A 594 -5.61 9.87 -12.39
C LEU A 594 -5.35 11.36 -12.10
N ILE A 595 -4.98 12.15 -13.10
CA ILE A 595 -4.70 13.58 -12.93
C ILE A 595 -5.98 14.34 -12.54
N ALA A 596 -7.10 14.07 -13.20
CA ALA A 596 -8.38 14.70 -12.90
C ALA A 596 -8.79 14.46 -11.44
N ASN A 597 -8.60 13.24 -10.94
CA ASN A 597 -8.85 12.91 -9.54
C ASN A 597 -7.89 13.61 -8.56
N ILE A 598 -6.59 13.63 -8.84
CA ILE A 598 -5.61 14.31 -7.98
C ILE A 598 -5.91 15.80 -7.88
N GLN A 599 -6.40 16.42 -8.96
CA GLN A 599 -6.84 17.81 -8.99
C GLN A 599 -8.17 18.08 -8.28
N GLY A 600 -8.93 17.04 -7.94
CA GLY A 600 -10.26 17.16 -7.34
C GLY A 600 -11.39 17.42 -8.33
N ASN A 601 -11.17 17.17 -9.64
CA ASN A 601 -12.21 17.29 -10.66
C ASN A 601 -13.13 16.05 -10.71
N GLU A 602 -12.61 14.89 -10.33
CA GLU A 602 -13.36 13.62 -10.22
C GLU A 602 -13.15 13.02 -8.84
N GLU A 603 -14.22 12.74 -8.09
CA GLU A 603 -14.12 12.13 -6.76
C GLU A 603 -13.86 10.62 -6.81
N GLN A 604 -14.15 9.96 -7.94
CA GLN A 604 -14.03 8.51 -8.10
C GLN A 604 -13.42 8.19 -9.45
N ILE A 605 -12.47 7.25 -9.48
CA ILE A 605 -11.88 6.76 -10.72
C ILE A 605 -11.83 5.24 -10.75
N SER A 606 -11.93 4.70 -11.97
CA SER A 606 -11.77 3.28 -12.25
C SER A 606 -10.79 3.13 -13.40
N ILE A 607 -9.72 2.35 -13.17
CA ILE A 607 -8.66 2.06 -14.12
C ILE A 607 -8.61 0.56 -14.35
N GLN A 608 -8.74 0.15 -15.62
CA GLN A 608 -8.59 -1.25 -16.01
C GLN A 608 -7.15 -1.58 -16.35
N PHE A 609 -6.72 -2.77 -15.96
CA PHE A 609 -5.41 -3.33 -16.18
C PHE A 609 -5.56 -4.73 -16.77
N PHE A 610 -4.79 -5.06 -17.80
CA PHE A 610 -4.84 -6.35 -18.46
C PHE A 610 -3.45 -6.95 -18.62
N ASN A 611 -3.31 -8.25 -18.34
CA ASN A 611 -2.11 -9.00 -18.66
C ASN A 611 -2.51 -10.24 -19.49
N PRO A 612 -2.40 -10.16 -20.84
CA PRO A 612 -2.81 -11.25 -21.72
C PRO A 612 -2.02 -12.53 -21.46
N SER A 613 -0.71 -12.40 -21.17
CA SER A 613 0.22 -13.52 -20.98
C SER A 613 -0.17 -14.45 -19.83
N VAL A 614 -0.88 -13.92 -18.83
CA VAL A 614 -1.37 -14.70 -17.68
C VAL A 614 -2.90 -14.76 -17.62
N SER A 615 -3.58 -14.27 -18.67
CA SER A 615 -5.04 -14.25 -18.83
C SER A 615 -5.78 -13.70 -17.59
N ARG A 616 -5.32 -12.54 -17.10
CA ARG A 616 -5.92 -11.83 -15.97
C ARG A 616 -6.22 -10.37 -16.32
N ALA A 617 -7.35 -9.88 -15.83
CA ALA A 617 -7.74 -8.48 -15.82
C ALA A 617 -7.94 -8.01 -14.38
N ILE A 618 -7.62 -6.75 -14.10
CA ILE A 618 -7.78 -6.12 -12.79
C ILE A 618 -8.46 -4.77 -13.01
N THR A 619 -9.57 -4.53 -12.33
CA THR A 619 -10.19 -3.21 -12.26
C THR A 619 -9.86 -2.59 -10.92
N LEU A 620 -9.01 -1.55 -10.92
CA LEU A 620 -8.67 -0.77 -9.74
C LEU A 620 -9.59 0.43 -9.64
N GLN A 621 -10.35 0.51 -8.56
CA GLN A 621 -11.24 1.61 -8.24
C GLN A 621 -10.72 2.39 -7.04
N TYR A 622 -10.77 3.72 -7.13
CA TYR A 622 -10.41 4.64 -6.05
C TYR A 622 -11.66 5.28 -5.47
N GLU A 623 -11.77 5.18 -4.14
CA GLU A 623 -12.92 5.56 -3.32
C GLU A 623 -14.31 5.10 -3.85
N PRO A 624 -14.51 3.82 -4.26
CA PRO A 624 -15.80 3.34 -4.76
C PRO A 624 -16.80 3.08 -3.63
N PHE A 625 -18.07 2.90 -3.98
CA PHE A 625 -19.09 2.39 -3.05
C PHE A 625 -19.24 0.87 -3.18
N LEU A 626 -19.18 0.17 -2.05
CA LEU A 626 -19.57 -1.23 -1.91
C LEU A 626 -21.11 -1.36 -1.91
N ALA A 627 -21.63 -2.58 -2.09
CA ALA A 627 -23.07 -2.85 -2.12
C ALA A 627 -23.75 -2.51 -0.78
N ASN A 628 -23.00 -2.58 0.33
CA ASN A 628 -23.44 -2.16 1.65
C ASN A 628 -23.41 -0.63 1.88
N GLY A 629 -23.10 0.17 0.84
CA GLY A 629 -23.05 1.63 0.88
C GLY A 629 -21.83 2.21 1.60
N LYS A 630 -20.83 1.40 1.94
CA LYS A 630 -19.56 1.88 2.50
C LYS A 630 -18.56 2.21 1.40
N ARG A 631 -17.62 3.10 1.75
CA ARG A 631 -16.61 3.64 0.84
C ARG A 631 -15.21 3.28 1.37
N PRO A 632 -14.60 2.18 0.92
CA PRO A 632 -13.17 1.92 1.10
C PRO A 632 -12.33 2.83 0.21
N ASP A 633 -11.05 2.96 0.52
CA ASP A 633 -10.12 3.79 -0.27
C ASP A 633 -9.82 3.14 -1.64
N PHE A 634 -9.64 1.80 -1.70
CA PHE A 634 -9.40 1.07 -2.94
C PHE A 634 -10.18 -0.24 -3.03
N VAL A 635 -10.61 -0.59 -4.24
CA VAL A 635 -11.14 -1.91 -4.58
C VAL A 635 -10.44 -2.43 -5.83
N LEU A 636 -10.00 -3.68 -5.78
CA LEU A 636 -9.42 -4.41 -6.90
C LEU A 636 -10.31 -5.60 -7.22
N ASP A 637 -11.04 -5.50 -8.32
CA ASP A 637 -11.79 -6.62 -8.89
C ASP A 637 -10.91 -7.35 -9.88
N VAL A 638 -10.64 -8.63 -9.61
CA VAL A 638 -9.74 -9.47 -10.42
C VAL A 638 -10.56 -10.52 -11.15
N GLU A 639 -10.41 -10.53 -12.47
CA GLU A 639 -10.97 -11.55 -13.35
C GLU A 639 -9.84 -12.38 -13.93
N ALA A 640 -9.94 -13.70 -13.83
CA ALA A 640 -8.93 -14.64 -14.32
C ALA A 640 -9.57 -15.76 -15.12
N ILE A 641 -8.95 -16.13 -16.24
CA ILE A 641 -9.31 -17.33 -17.00
C ILE A 641 -8.43 -18.48 -16.52
N THR A 642 -9.07 -19.55 -16.07
CA THR A 642 -8.39 -20.78 -15.62
C THR A 642 -7.80 -21.55 -16.79
N LYS A 643 -6.87 -22.46 -16.51
CA LYS A 643 -6.31 -23.41 -17.48
C LYS A 643 -7.38 -24.29 -18.15
N SER A 644 -8.52 -24.48 -17.49
CA SER A 644 -9.70 -25.19 -18.01
C SER A 644 -10.65 -24.32 -18.85
N GLY A 645 -10.39 -23.01 -18.98
CA GLY A 645 -11.25 -22.07 -19.71
C GLY A 645 -12.40 -21.46 -18.91
N ASN A 646 -12.56 -21.82 -17.63
CA ASN A 646 -13.55 -21.20 -16.74
C ASN A 646 -13.07 -19.83 -16.26
N GLN A 647 -13.99 -18.89 -16.07
CA GLN A 647 -13.73 -17.58 -15.51
C GLN A 647 -13.88 -17.60 -13.99
N ILE A 648 -12.94 -16.97 -13.28
CA ILE A 648 -12.99 -16.72 -11.83
C ILE A 648 -13.01 -15.20 -11.64
N SER A 649 -13.85 -14.72 -10.71
CA SER A 649 -13.86 -13.33 -10.27
C SER A 649 -13.78 -13.26 -8.75
N LYS A 650 -12.86 -12.44 -8.24
CA LYS A 650 -12.65 -12.21 -6.80
C LYS A 650 -12.27 -10.75 -6.54
N ARG A 651 -12.68 -10.24 -5.39
CA ARG A 651 -12.49 -8.85 -4.96
C ARG A 651 -11.53 -8.74 -3.79
N LEU A 652 -10.62 -7.77 -3.88
CA LEU A 652 -9.75 -7.32 -2.80
C LEU A 652 -10.10 -5.86 -2.46
N VAL A 653 -10.49 -5.62 -1.21
CA VAL A 653 -10.73 -4.30 -0.65
C VAL A 653 -9.49 -3.86 0.12
N VAL A 654 -9.01 -2.65 -0.14
CA VAL A 654 -7.82 -2.10 0.53
C VAL A 654 -8.13 -0.72 1.09
N ASP A 655 -7.74 -0.46 2.33
CA ASP A 655 -7.96 0.82 3.00
C ASP A 655 -6.61 1.37 3.49
N ALA A 656 -6.25 2.60 3.13
CA ALA A 656 -5.06 3.26 3.62
C ALA A 656 -5.35 3.99 4.95
N LYS A 657 -4.55 3.71 5.97
CA LYS A 657 -4.71 4.31 7.30
C LYS A 657 -3.40 4.89 7.81
N TYR A 658 -3.32 6.20 7.71
CA TYR A 658 -2.21 6.98 8.23
C TYR A 658 -2.41 7.29 9.73
N TYR A 659 -1.91 6.39 10.58
CA TYR A 659 -1.95 6.51 12.04
C TYR A 659 -0.54 6.63 12.62
N SER A 660 -0.40 7.30 13.76
CA SER A 660 0.80 7.18 14.61
C SER A 660 0.76 5.87 15.41
N ALA A 661 1.91 5.40 15.92
CA ALA A 661 1.94 4.16 16.70
C ALA A 661 1.08 4.28 17.97
N ALA A 662 1.08 5.45 18.62
CA ALA A 662 0.23 5.72 19.77
C ALA A 662 -1.27 5.66 19.43
N TYR A 663 -1.70 6.28 18.33
CA TYR A 663 -3.11 6.25 17.92
C TYR A 663 -3.56 4.86 17.48
N LEU A 664 -2.69 4.11 16.79
CA LEU A 664 -2.94 2.72 16.43
C LEU A 664 -3.21 1.85 17.67
N LYS A 665 -2.41 2.01 18.74
CA LYS A 665 -2.62 1.31 20.01
C LYS A 665 -3.96 1.66 20.65
N GLN A 666 -4.37 2.93 20.64
CA GLN A 666 -5.68 3.36 21.15
C GLN A 666 -6.86 2.74 20.40
N ARG A 667 -6.67 2.34 19.14
CA ARG A 667 -7.67 1.64 18.31
C ARG A 667 -7.70 0.12 18.52
N GLY A 668 -6.97 -0.40 19.51
CA GLY A 668 -6.83 -1.84 19.74
C GLY A 668 -5.72 -2.48 18.90
N GLY A 669 -4.72 -1.70 18.50
CA GLY A 669 -3.62 -2.15 17.65
C GLY A 669 -4.07 -2.47 16.22
N ILE A 670 -3.21 -3.14 15.46
CA ILE A 670 -3.51 -3.47 14.07
C ILE A 670 -4.72 -4.42 13.94
N GLY A 671 -4.89 -5.35 14.90
CA GLY A 671 -6.03 -6.26 14.95
C GLY A 671 -7.36 -5.55 15.14
N GLY A 672 -7.40 -4.47 15.95
CA GLY A 672 -8.59 -3.65 16.13
C GLY A 672 -9.00 -2.90 14.86
N VAL A 673 -8.02 -2.36 14.12
CA VAL A 673 -8.27 -1.68 12.84
C VAL A 673 -8.76 -2.67 11.77
N ILE A 674 -8.14 -3.84 11.66
CA ILE A 674 -8.60 -4.91 10.75
C ILE A 674 -10.04 -5.29 11.08
N HIS A 675 -10.36 -5.52 12.35
CA HIS A 675 -11.71 -5.87 12.79
C HIS A 675 -12.74 -4.77 12.49
N GLU A 676 -12.40 -3.49 12.71
CA GLU A 676 -13.25 -2.36 12.39
C GLU A 676 -13.62 -2.32 10.90
N LEU A 677 -12.69 -2.63 10.01
CA LEU A 677 -12.92 -2.61 8.57
C LEU A 677 -13.59 -3.89 8.05
N TYR A 678 -13.10 -5.06 8.45
CA TYR A 678 -13.58 -6.36 8.00
C TYR A 678 -15.00 -6.66 8.51
N ASN A 679 -15.23 -6.54 9.83
CA ASN A 679 -16.52 -6.87 10.47
C ASN A 679 -17.36 -5.62 10.77
N GLY A 680 -16.75 -4.56 11.32
CA GLY A 680 -17.50 -3.40 11.82
C GLY A 680 -18.15 -2.56 10.72
N LYS A 681 -17.38 -2.25 9.68
CA LYS A 681 -17.88 -1.63 8.44
C LYS A 681 -18.37 -2.66 7.43
N ASP A 682 -18.09 -3.93 7.65
CA ASP A 682 -18.41 -5.03 6.74
C ASP A 682 -17.84 -4.83 5.32
N TYR A 683 -16.59 -4.41 5.19
CA TYR A 683 -15.93 -4.39 3.87
C TYR A 683 -15.81 -5.81 3.26
N SER A 684 -15.95 -6.83 4.11
CA SER A 684 -16.01 -8.22 3.70
C SER A 684 -17.26 -8.57 2.88
N GLU A 685 -18.32 -7.77 2.96
CA GLU A 685 -19.64 -8.06 2.38
C GLU A 685 -20.10 -9.48 2.72
N CYS A 686 -20.18 -9.79 4.02
CA CYS A 686 -20.47 -11.14 4.52
C CYS A 686 -19.38 -12.19 4.20
N GLN A 687 -18.11 -11.82 4.39
CA GLN A 687 -16.92 -12.68 4.21
C GLN A 687 -16.59 -13.09 2.77
N GLU A 688 -17.24 -12.50 1.77
CA GLU A 688 -16.96 -12.74 0.35
C GLU A 688 -15.67 -12.08 -0.13
N ASN A 689 -15.35 -10.90 0.41
CA ASN A 689 -14.21 -10.09 -0.01
C ASN A 689 -13.01 -10.24 0.92
N SER A 690 -11.82 -10.21 0.34
CA SER A 690 -10.59 -10.04 1.12
C SER A 690 -10.39 -8.57 1.49
N VAL A 691 -9.96 -8.26 2.72
CA VAL A 691 -9.81 -6.87 3.20
C VAL A 691 -8.45 -6.61 3.83
N PHE A 692 -7.68 -5.67 3.27
CA PHE A 692 -6.35 -5.33 3.74
C PHE A 692 -6.21 -3.86 4.13
N VAL A 693 -5.33 -3.60 5.08
CA VAL A 693 -5.00 -2.24 5.54
C VAL A 693 -3.58 -1.87 5.12
N LEU A 694 -3.40 -0.72 4.48
CA LEU A 694 -2.07 -0.13 4.29
C LEU A 694 -1.78 0.84 5.44
N HIS A 695 -0.67 0.67 6.14
CA HIS A 695 -0.28 1.56 7.24
C HIS A 695 1.21 1.90 7.21
N PRO A 696 1.63 3.05 7.76
CA PRO A 696 3.03 3.44 7.79
C PRO A 696 3.77 2.98 9.08
N VAL A 697 3.06 2.50 10.10
CA VAL A 697 3.63 2.23 11.43
C VAL A 697 4.61 1.04 11.40
N LEU A 698 5.81 1.23 11.95
CA LEU A 698 6.82 0.17 12.14
C LEU A 698 6.56 -0.61 13.42
N ASP A 699 6.94 -1.89 13.43
CA ASP A 699 6.71 -2.80 14.56
C ASP A 699 5.23 -2.79 15.03
N ALA A 700 4.31 -2.63 14.07
CA ALA A 700 2.86 -2.52 14.32
C ALA A 700 2.24 -3.83 14.84
N VAL A 701 2.91 -4.97 14.61
CA VAL A 701 2.44 -6.30 15.01
C VAL A 701 3.02 -6.64 16.38
N GLU A 702 2.20 -6.52 17.42
CA GLU A 702 2.62 -6.81 18.81
C GLU A 702 2.97 -8.29 19.03
N LYS A 703 2.21 -9.20 18.42
CA LYS A 703 2.36 -10.65 18.58
C LYS A 703 2.83 -11.29 17.28
N VAL A 704 4.14 -11.25 17.02
CA VAL A 704 4.74 -11.90 15.84
C VAL A 704 4.42 -13.41 15.82
N VAL A 705 4.05 -13.93 14.65
CA VAL A 705 3.68 -15.34 14.44
C VAL A 705 4.57 -16.06 13.41
N SER A 706 5.36 -15.31 12.64
CA SER A 706 6.31 -15.82 11.65
C SER A 706 7.74 -15.35 11.96
N PRO A 707 8.78 -16.18 11.73
CA PRO A 707 10.18 -15.76 11.90
C PRO A 707 10.67 -14.79 10.82
N GLN A 708 9.88 -14.57 9.77
CA GLN A 708 10.25 -13.71 8.65
C GLN A 708 10.28 -12.24 9.07
N GLU A 709 11.24 -11.47 8.55
CA GLU A 709 11.48 -10.10 9.02
C GLU A 709 10.29 -9.16 8.81
N TRP A 710 9.49 -9.38 7.76
CA TRP A 710 8.30 -8.59 7.49
C TRP A 710 7.20 -8.76 8.54
N ALA A 711 7.19 -9.85 9.30
CA ALA A 711 6.12 -10.20 10.24
C ALA A 711 6.07 -9.32 11.50
N LYS A 712 7.05 -8.42 11.67
CA LYS A 712 7.05 -7.38 12.71
C LYS A 712 6.19 -6.19 12.34
N ASP A 713 6.18 -5.85 11.05
CA ASP A 713 5.46 -4.67 10.55
C ASP A 713 4.16 -5.05 9.87
N SER A 714 4.13 -6.18 9.16
CA SER A 714 3.00 -6.63 8.33
C SER A 714 2.40 -7.93 8.88
N TYR A 715 1.11 -8.11 8.67
CA TYR A 715 0.34 -9.32 8.94
C TYR A 715 -0.48 -9.67 7.69
N LEU A 716 -0.22 -10.83 7.07
CA LEU A 716 -0.84 -11.23 5.80
C LEU A 716 -2.00 -12.20 5.98
N GLY A 717 -2.49 -12.35 7.21
CA GLY A 717 -3.48 -13.37 7.52
C GLY A 717 -2.87 -14.79 7.53
N GLU A 718 -1.56 -14.92 7.73
CA GLU A 718 -0.83 -16.18 7.63
C GLU A 718 -1.15 -17.17 8.76
N LEU A 719 -1.48 -16.68 9.96
CA LEU A 719 -1.85 -17.48 11.12
C LEU A 719 -2.87 -16.73 11.98
N SER A 720 -3.62 -17.45 12.81
CA SER A 720 -4.49 -16.80 13.78
C SER A 720 -3.68 -16.08 14.87
N MET A 721 -4.07 -14.85 15.15
CA MET A 721 -3.44 -13.92 16.06
C MET A 721 -4.43 -13.21 17.00
N PHE A 722 -5.69 -13.05 16.58
CA PHE A 722 -6.67 -12.22 17.30
C PHE A 722 -7.84 -13.05 17.84
N ASP A 723 -8.33 -12.64 19.01
CA ASP A 723 -9.36 -13.39 19.76
C ASP A 723 -10.73 -13.40 19.07
N TRP A 724 -10.98 -12.46 18.15
CA TRP A 724 -12.22 -12.37 17.37
C TRP A 724 -12.21 -13.27 16.13
N GLU A 725 -11.08 -13.88 15.78
CA GLU A 725 -11.01 -14.74 14.61
C GLU A 725 -11.76 -16.05 14.80
N PRO A 726 -12.31 -16.64 13.72
CA PRO A 726 -12.90 -17.96 13.77
C PRO A 726 -11.90 -19.02 14.28
N ALA A 727 -12.43 -20.10 14.86
CA ALA A 727 -11.61 -21.22 15.31
C ALA A 727 -10.72 -21.78 14.18
N ARG A 728 -9.57 -22.36 14.56
CA ARG A 728 -8.72 -23.14 13.63
C ARG A 728 -9.62 -24.15 12.91
N HIS A 729 -9.53 -24.20 11.58
CA HIS A 729 -10.39 -24.98 10.66
C HIS A 729 -11.61 -24.27 10.05
N GLN A 730 -12.09 -23.17 10.62
CA GLN A 730 -13.15 -22.36 10.02
C GLN A 730 -12.61 -21.09 9.34
N ARG A 731 -11.37 -20.73 9.65
CA ARG A 731 -10.70 -19.55 9.11
C ARG A 731 -10.22 -19.79 7.68
N GLN A 732 -10.58 -18.88 6.79
CA GLN A 732 -9.95 -18.76 5.48
C GLN A 732 -8.68 -17.92 5.62
N ALA A 733 -7.53 -18.56 5.39
CA ALA A 733 -6.25 -17.89 5.47
C ALA A 733 -6.15 -16.75 4.46
N THR A 734 -5.42 -15.70 4.81
CA THR A 734 -5.12 -14.56 3.91
C THR A 734 -6.31 -13.71 3.45
N ASN A 735 -7.51 -13.90 4.00
CA ASN A 735 -8.67 -13.06 3.67
C ASN A 735 -8.61 -11.66 4.28
N TYR A 736 -7.82 -11.45 5.34
CA TYR A 736 -7.62 -10.13 5.89
C TYR A 736 -6.21 -9.96 6.43
N GLY A 737 -5.77 -8.72 6.48
CA GLY A 737 -4.43 -8.40 6.94
C GLY A 737 -4.12 -6.92 6.97
N ALA A 738 -2.87 -6.62 7.27
CA ALA A 738 -2.30 -5.29 7.31
C ALA A 738 -0.88 -5.31 6.78
N VAL A 739 -0.54 -4.35 5.94
CA VAL A 739 0.71 -4.30 5.19
C VAL A 739 1.37 -2.96 5.46
N CYS A 740 2.62 -3.02 5.92
CA CYS A 740 3.39 -1.83 6.20
C CYS A 740 3.88 -1.17 4.90
N ALA A 741 3.22 -0.09 4.50
CA ALA A 741 3.62 0.76 3.39
C ALA A 741 4.15 2.09 3.94
N ASN A 742 5.47 2.19 4.17
CA ASN A 742 6.13 3.38 4.71
C ASN A 742 7.32 3.81 3.81
N PRO A 743 7.26 4.96 3.11
CA PRO A 743 8.38 5.46 2.31
C PRO A 743 9.61 5.87 3.15
N MET A 744 9.45 6.17 4.44
CA MET A 744 10.58 6.45 5.35
C MET A 744 11.36 5.18 5.68
N LYS A 745 10.69 4.01 5.63
CA LYS A 745 11.36 2.72 5.55
C LYS A 745 11.83 2.52 4.11
N SER A 746 12.81 3.34 3.73
CA SER A 746 13.68 3.12 2.59
C SER A 746 14.14 1.67 2.66
N GLN A 747 13.53 0.79 1.85
CA GLN A 747 14.03 -0.53 1.38
C GLN A 747 12.94 -1.62 1.21
N ARG A 748 11.69 -1.52 1.74
CA ARG A 748 10.74 -2.68 1.67
C ARG A 748 9.28 -2.39 1.32
N TYR A 749 8.80 -1.15 1.36
CA TYR A 749 7.36 -0.87 1.23
C TYR A 749 6.75 -1.39 -0.09
N LEU A 750 7.47 -1.30 -1.21
CA LEU A 750 7.01 -1.87 -2.49
C LEU A 750 6.93 -3.40 -2.45
N ASP A 751 7.90 -4.06 -1.81
CA ASP A 751 7.92 -5.52 -1.67
C ASP A 751 6.76 -6.01 -0.81
N GLU A 752 6.36 -5.26 0.22
CA GLU A 752 5.21 -5.58 1.06
C GLU A 752 3.88 -5.49 0.28
N ILE A 753 3.68 -4.43 -0.50
CA ILE A 753 2.52 -4.29 -1.40
C ILE A 753 2.55 -5.38 -2.49
N GLN A 754 3.72 -5.65 -3.08
CA GLN A 754 3.90 -6.73 -4.04
C GLN A 754 3.61 -8.10 -3.45
N ARG A 755 3.99 -8.34 -2.18
CA ARG A 755 3.69 -9.60 -1.49
C ARG A 755 2.18 -9.75 -1.26
N MET A 756 1.49 -8.69 -0.82
CA MET A 756 0.03 -8.69 -0.65
C MET A 756 -0.71 -8.96 -1.96
N LEU A 757 -0.41 -8.19 -3.01
CA LEU A 757 -1.04 -8.35 -4.32
C LEU A 757 -0.68 -9.71 -4.94
N GLY A 758 0.57 -10.13 -4.83
CA GLY A 758 1.04 -11.44 -5.29
C GLY A 758 0.35 -12.60 -4.59
N MET A 759 0.19 -12.51 -3.27
CA MET A 759 -0.58 -13.47 -2.47
C MET A 759 -2.04 -13.51 -2.91
N PHE A 760 -2.70 -12.37 -3.10
CA PHE A 760 -4.09 -12.35 -3.57
C PHE A 760 -4.22 -12.98 -4.96
N LEU A 761 -3.34 -12.61 -5.90
CA LEU A 761 -3.35 -13.10 -7.28
C LEU A 761 -2.93 -14.57 -7.46
N GLN A 762 -2.20 -15.16 -6.50
CA GLN A 762 -1.80 -16.57 -6.53
C GLN A 762 -2.66 -17.47 -5.63
N TYR A 763 -3.09 -16.96 -4.47
CA TYR A 763 -3.78 -17.72 -3.42
C TYR A 763 -5.22 -17.25 -3.23
N GLY A 764 -5.44 -15.94 -3.12
CA GLY A 764 -6.77 -15.37 -2.81
C GLY A 764 -7.82 -15.55 -3.92
N ILE A 765 -7.40 -15.66 -5.18
CA ILE A 765 -8.32 -15.96 -6.30
C ILE A 765 -8.69 -17.45 -6.41
N GLU A 766 -8.01 -18.34 -5.68
CA GLU A 766 -8.18 -19.79 -5.80
C GLU A 766 -9.08 -20.34 -4.70
N ASP A 767 -9.77 -21.43 -4.98
CA ASP A 767 -10.30 -22.28 -3.92
C ASP A 767 -9.17 -23.16 -3.37
N ASN A 768 -8.77 -22.88 -2.12
CA ASN A 768 -7.68 -23.57 -1.45
C ASN A 768 -8.17 -24.76 -0.59
N THR A 769 -9.48 -25.04 -0.62
CA THR A 769 -10.11 -26.18 0.05
C THR A 769 -10.20 -27.37 -0.91
N SER A 770 -9.11 -28.13 -1.03
CA SER A 770 -9.05 -29.27 -1.95
C SER A 770 -9.52 -30.59 -1.31
N PHE A 771 -10.27 -31.40 -2.06
CA PHE A 771 -10.53 -32.81 -1.75
C PHE A 771 -9.29 -33.69 -2.02
N ARG A 772 -9.18 -34.83 -1.34
CA ARG A 772 -8.07 -35.78 -1.57
C ARG A 772 -8.07 -36.25 -3.03
N GLY A 773 -6.95 -36.03 -3.73
CA GLY A 773 -6.77 -36.40 -5.14
C GLY A 773 -6.77 -35.23 -6.13
N ALA A 774 -7.04 -34.00 -5.68
CA ALA A 774 -6.90 -32.80 -6.50
C ALA A 774 -5.44 -32.52 -6.90
N SER A 775 -5.25 -31.85 -8.04
CA SER A 775 -3.93 -31.38 -8.49
C SER A 775 -3.34 -30.36 -7.51
N ASP A 776 -2.03 -30.45 -7.24
CA ASP A 776 -1.31 -29.44 -6.45
C ASP A 776 -1.15 -28.10 -7.18
N ASP A 777 -1.41 -28.06 -8.48
CA ASP A 777 -1.30 -26.84 -9.28
C ASP A 777 -2.49 -25.89 -9.09
N THR A 778 -2.29 -24.62 -9.41
CA THR A 778 -3.35 -23.61 -9.44
C THR A 778 -4.28 -23.80 -10.63
N HIS A 779 -5.55 -23.40 -10.47
CA HIS A 779 -6.51 -23.35 -11.56
C HIS A 779 -6.18 -22.21 -12.54
N ALA A 780 -5.79 -21.05 -12.02
CA ALA A 780 -5.32 -19.92 -12.81
C ALA A 780 -3.91 -20.17 -13.38
N VAL A 781 -3.60 -19.46 -14.48
CA VAL A 781 -2.28 -19.51 -15.12
C VAL A 781 -1.19 -19.05 -14.14
N ASN A 782 -0.13 -19.83 -13.99
CA ASN A 782 0.96 -19.50 -13.07
C ASN A 782 1.75 -18.29 -13.60
N PHE A 783 2.25 -17.47 -12.69
CA PHE A 783 3.14 -16.36 -12.99
C PHE A 783 4.16 -16.20 -11.87
N CYS A 784 5.26 -15.52 -12.17
CA CYS A 784 6.30 -15.29 -11.18
C CYS A 784 5.94 -14.15 -10.23
N VAL A 785 5.78 -14.42 -8.94
CA VAL A 785 5.50 -13.37 -7.94
C VAL A 785 6.63 -12.35 -7.80
N SER A 786 7.87 -12.71 -8.15
CA SER A 786 9.02 -11.81 -8.03
C SER A 786 9.14 -10.82 -9.20
N CYS A 787 8.66 -11.14 -10.40
CA CYS A 787 8.88 -10.30 -11.60
C CYS A 787 7.72 -10.26 -12.61
N GLY A 788 6.58 -10.90 -12.32
CA GLY A 788 5.39 -10.88 -13.17
C GLY A 788 5.43 -11.74 -14.42
N SER A 789 6.59 -12.32 -14.76
CA SER A 789 6.76 -13.10 -15.99
C SER A 789 5.86 -14.34 -16.01
N GLU A 790 5.27 -14.59 -17.17
CA GLU A 790 4.55 -15.80 -17.55
C GLU A 790 5.49 -16.98 -17.87
N LYS A 791 6.80 -16.72 -18.08
CA LYS A 791 7.81 -17.72 -18.48
C LYS A 791 8.23 -18.59 -17.29
N VAL A 792 7.26 -19.27 -16.70
CA VAL A 792 7.37 -20.11 -15.52
C VAL A 792 7.28 -21.57 -15.95
N VAL A 793 8.39 -22.29 -15.84
CA VAL A 793 8.52 -23.67 -16.34
C VAL A 793 8.44 -24.66 -15.20
N TYR A 794 7.70 -25.74 -15.42
CA TYR A 794 7.64 -26.90 -14.53
C TYR A 794 8.98 -27.67 -14.54
N VAL A 795 9.61 -27.80 -13.37
CA VAL A 795 10.98 -28.36 -13.22
C VAL A 795 11.05 -29.54 -12.22
N THR A 796 9.92 -30.13 -11.86
CA THR A 796 9.90 -31.27 -10.94
C THR A 796 10.74 -32.42 -11.48
N LYS A 797 11.80 -32.82 -10.75
CA LYS A 797 12.58 -34.02 -11.06
C LYS A 797 11.74 -35.25 -10.76
N SER A 798 11.73 -36.24 -11.67
CA SER A 798 11.07 -37.52 -11.48
C SER A 798 11.68 -38.27 -10.29
N MET A 799 11.09 -38.14 -9.10
CA MET A 799 11.40 -38.99 -7.96
C MET A 799 10.11 -39.50 -7.30
N SER A 800 10.03 -40.84 -7.30
CA SER A 800 9.16 -41.78 -6.56
C SER A 800 7.63 -41.55 -6.56
N SER A 801 6.95 -42.67 -6.78
CA SER A 801 5.52 -42.93 -7.00
C SER A 801 4.53 -42.58 -5.87
N ASN A 802 4.81 -41.58 -5.02
CA ASN A 802 3.82 -41.04 -4.10
C ASN A 802 3.76 -39.50 -4.24
N ASN A 803 2.76 -39.06 -5.04
CA ASN A 803 2.33 -37.69 -5.35
C ASN A 803 2.62 -36.62 -4.27
N GLN A 804 2.85 -35.36 -4.70
CA GLN A 804 2.14 -34.14 -4.22
C GLN A 804 2.94 -32.80 -4.18
N LYS A 805 4.10 -32.66 -4.84
CA LYS A 805 4.83 -31.37 -4.90
C LYS A 805 5.16 -30.95 -6.32
N ARG A 806 4.72 -29.77 -6.74
CA ARG A 806 5.01 -29.20 -8.07
C ARG A 806 5.98 -28.03 -7.97
N TRP A 807 7.11 -28.15 -8.66
CA TRP A 807 8.15 -27.13 -8.69
C TRP A 807 8.11 -26.36 -9.99
N TYR A 808 8.13 -25.04 -9.87
CA TYR A 808 8.20 -24.12 -10.98
C TYR A 808 9.40 -23.20 -10.85
N ARG A 809 10.01 -22.87 -11.99
CA ARG A 809 11.13 -21.92 -12.09
C ARG A 809 10.83 -20.86 -13.14
N CYS A 810 10.99 -19.60 -12.78
CA CYS A 810 10.94 -18.50 -13.74
C CYS A 810 12.22 -18.47 -14.58
N ASN A 811 12.09 -18.49 -15.92
CA ASN A 811 13.26 -18.39 -16.82
C ASN A 811 13.88 -16.99 -16.84
N GLU A 812 13.13 -15.96 -16.43
CA GLU A 812 13.60 -14.58 -16.43
C GLU A 812 14.33 -14.20 -15.16
N CYS A 813 13.77 -14.43 -13.97
CA CYS A 813 14.43 -14.03 -12.71
C CYS A 813 14.95 -15.21 -11.89
N THR A 814 14.85 -16.45 -12.40
CA THR A 814 15.25 -17.70 -11.71
C THR A 814 14.53 -18.00 -10.40
N HIS A 815 13.54 -17.20 -10.02
CA HIS A 815 12.73 -17.42 -8.83
C HIS A 815 11.98 -18.75 -8.91
N PHE A 816 11.87 -19.44 -7.78
CA PHE A 816 11.19 -20.72 -7.65
C PHE A 816 9.91 -20.59 -6.85
N THR A 817 8.88 -21.29 -7.32
CA THR A 817 7.61 -21.45 -6.61
C THR A 817 7.30 -22.93 -6.47
N VAL A 818 6.87 -23.34 -5.29
CA VAL A 818 6.47 -24.72 -4.98
C VAL A 818 5.01 -24.73 -4.56
N TYR A 819 4.23 -25.58 -5.21
CA TYR A 819 2.85 -25.85 -4.82
C TYR A 819 2.76 -27.25 -4.19
N THR A 820 2.08 -27.33 -3.05
CA THR A 820 1.93 -28.56 -2.26
C THR A 820 0.64 -28.49 -1.45
N HIS A 821 0.19 -29.62 -0.93
CA HIS A 821 -0.86 -29.65 0.08
C HIS A 821 -0.30 -30.03 1.45
N CYS A 822 -1.01 -29.62 2.50
CA CYS A 822 -0.71 -30.05 3.86
C CYS A 822 -1.10 -31.52 4.05
N GLY A 823 -0.16 -32.38 4.46
CA GLY A 823 -0.46 -33.80 4.69
C GLY A 823 -1.48 -34.08 5.81
N THR A 824 -1.76 -33.12 6.69
CA THR A 824 -2.72 -33.29 7.80
C THR A 824 -4.15 -32.89 7.40
N CYS A 825 -4.33 -31.71 6.82
CA CYS A 825 -5.66 -31.13 6.53
C CYS A 825 -5.92 -30.90 5.04
N ASN A 826 -4.99 -31.28 4.17
CA ASN A 826 -5.05 -31.12 2.73
C ASN A 826 -5.26 -29.67 2.23
N THR A 827 -5.03 -28.67 3.08
CA THR A 827 -5.03 -27.26 2.66
C THR A 827 -3.90 -27.00 1.67
N ARG A 828 -4.20 -26.30 0.57
CA ARG A 828 -3.19 -25.91 -0.42
C ARG A 828 -2.20 -24.91 0.18
N LEU A 829 -0.92 -25.10 -0.12
CA LEU A 829 0.19 -24.25 0.33
C LEU A 829 1.04 -23.87 -0.87
N ILE A 830 1.45 -22.61 -0.89
CA ILE A 830 2.34 -22.05 -1.92
C ILE A 830 3.57 -21.50 -1.23
N LYS A 831 4.75 -21.94 -1.69
CA LYS A 831 6.04 -21.44 -1.24
C LYS A 831 6.70 -20.66 -2.37
N ASN A 832 7.10 -19.43 -2.10
CA ASN A 832 7.77 -18.54 -3.06
C ASN A 832 9.20 -18.24 -2.56
N GLY A 833 10.05 -19.27 -2.47
CA GLY A 833 11.39 -19.16 -1.87
C GLY A 833 11.37 -18.68 -0.40
N GLU A 834 12.50 -18.25 0.13
CA GLU A 834 12.58 -17.76 1.52
C GLU A 834 11.96 -16.35 1.67
N TYR A 835 12.24 -15.46 0.71
CA TYR A 835 11.91 -14.04 0.81
C TYR A 835 10.48 -13.64 0.41
N TRP A 836 9.93 -14.27 -0.64
CA TRP A 836 8.61 -13.90 -1.19
C TRP A 836 7.47 -14.75 -0.62
N THR A 837 7.77 -15.72 0.26
CA THR A 837 6.75 -16.51 0.92
C THR A 837 5.93 -15.64 1.88
N TYR A 838 4.60 -15.69 1.71
CA TYR A 838 3.63 -14.96 2.51
C TYR A 838 2.97 -15.82 3.61
N LEU A 839 3.17 -17.14 3.59
CA LEU A 839 2.74 -18.03 4.66
C LEU A 839 3.81 -18.09 5.75
N SER A 840 3.39 -18.25 7.01
CA SER A 840 4.33 -18.36 8.13
C SER A 840 5.25 -19.56 7.95
N LEU A 841 6.53 -19.38 8.27
CA LEU A 841 7.50 -20.47 8.37
C LEU A 841 7.48 -21.09 9.78
N MET A 842 7.96 -22.33 9.89
CA MET A 842 8.16 -22.98 11.18
C MET A 842 9.28 -22.28 11.97
N PRO A 843 9.16 -22.05 13.30
CA PRO A 843 10.17 -21.30 14.06
C PRO A 843 11.60 -21.87 13.97
N MET A 844 11.72 -23.20 13.84
CA MET A 844 13.02 -23.89 13.77
C MET A 844 13.47 -24.23 12.33
N SER A 845 12.78 -23.78 11.28
CA SER A 845 13.15 -24.06 9.88
C SER A 845 13.03 -22.80 9.02
N SER A 846 13.98 -22.59 8.10
CA SER A 846 13.90 -21.48 7.14
C SER A 846 13.12 -21.83 5.87
N ILE A 847 12.66 -23.08 5.72
CA ILE A 847 12.06 -23.57 4.47
C ILE A 847 10.68 -24.20 4.62
N ASN A 848 10.33 -24.70 5.80
CA ASN A 848 9.06 -25.42 5.99
C ASN A 848 7.95 -24.46 6.35
N ILE A 849 6.84 -24.57 5.62
CA ILE A 849 5.65 -23.75 5.86
C ILE A 849 4.90 -24.32 7.06
N LYS A 850 4.44 -23.42 7.91
CA LYS A 850 3.48 -23.73 8.96
C LYS A 850 2.08 -23.56 8.39
N CYS A 851 1.36 -24.67 8.23
CA CYS A 851 0.05 -24.66 7.58
C CYS A 851 -0.91 -23.65 8.26
N PRO A 852 -1.56 -22.73 7.54
CA PRO A 852 -2.42 -21.72 8.16
C PRO A 852 -3.68 -22.32 8.80
N ASN A 853 -4.08 -23.51 8.38
CA ASN A 853 -5.29 -24.19 8.84
C ASN A 853 -5.05 -25.06 10.09
N CYS A 854 -4.03 -25.93 10.06
CA CYS A 854 -3.75 -26.89 11.15
C CYS A 854 -2.42 -26.66 11.87
N GLU A 855 -1.60 -25.74 11.37
CA GLU A 855 -0.26 -25.41 11.88
C GLU A 855 0.73 -26.57 11.92
N SER A 856 0.43 -27.65 11.19
CA SER A 856 1.39 -28.72 10.92
C SER A 856 2.53 -28.21 10.02
N PRO A 857 3.76 -28.72 10.21
CA PRO A 857 4.89 -28.45 9.33
C PRO A 857 4.74 -29.16 7.98
N VAL A 858 5.13 -28.51 6.86
CA VAL A 858 5.05 -29.06 5.48
C VAL A 858 6.29 -28.78 4.65
#